data_AF-A0AAD7XHK2-F1
#
_entry.id   AF-A0AAD7XHK2-F1
#
_cell.length_a   1.000
_cell.length_b   1.000
_cell.length_c   1.000
_cell.angle_alpha   90.00
_cell.angle_beta   90.00
_cell.angle_gamma   90.00
#
_symmetry.space_group_name_H-M   'P 1'
#
loop_
_entity.id
_entity.type
_entity.pdbx_description
1 polymer ?
#
loop_
_entity_poly.entity_id
_entity_poly.type
_entity_poly.pdbx_seq_one_letter_code
_entity_poly.pdbx_strand_id
1 'polypeptide(L)'
;MEEATLNRVLYVLLGVVVWLFYGEIRRAWETRQQTMWDDRYIDAVRAGPEEWAFGWRLEDLESRLHMQRHWGEALRARVDTEGGALARVIEDPTSLFTMECASRSGRLVQVGPDEFRDMSDRCRAFSSLDAKLVGPHALWEIVPLDGDDGSVGFRSFSNGKFLRARAPPLEAAWNSPWLLETVSPLPGLAERFQLRKRAATFSELAEEAESLLENEQQRGAYDAANNRASADEDPGVMIYSELMRGYLQCSGGSVSEPVRGFAGESLLDETSPDYYFNLTRATVAIRDRATKLLRASRHVKQTRDAYDLERRPPPVLSAGGKKKKSSSLEKKKLKIALCVPMTSRGTEMEGVDQSPLWFNLFASFVESIDWHKNRHEFVFYLGFDRGDALYDTGDAWSELRGAFKIQAKKALKWLGYGNWTIRRVVDVGRNKGGAPDLSLRLFHFDDTLGAPSQAVSGLARRAVSDGADYVYQLNDDTILVSKDWLEILVESLRASPLAPNLGVAGPLDTNNERILTHAFVHRTHLDVFDAMFPPAFRNWWSDDWISAVYGARATFARKDVVVTHNVQSQKTGAWNRYDVDHAAELVLRDQVQRGFVQINAWLRDRGHPTMPLPDICGYAPMMTRIYDTLMRHGL
;
A
#
# COMPACT_ATOMS: atom_id res chain seq x y z
N MET A 1 -38.36 18.93 66.90
CA MET A 1 -38.44 18.83 65.42
C MET A 1 -37.07 18.86 64.74
N GLU A 2 -35.97 19.16 65.46
CA GLU A 2 -34.61 19.19 64.88
C GLU A 2 -33.92 17.82 64.84
N GLU A 3 -34.19 16.93 65.80
CA GLU A 3 -33.51 15.63 65.92
C GLU A 3 -33.88 14.64 64.80
N ALA A 4 -35.15 14.64 64.35
CA ALA A 4 -35.60 13.79 63.25
C ALA A 4 -34.96 14.18 61.90
N THR A 5 -34.69 15.46 61.70
CA THR A 5 -34.04 15.99 60.49
C THR A 5 -32.55 15.64 60.51
N LEU A 6 -31.89 15.79 61.67
CA LEU A 6 -30.49 15.40 61.84
C LEU A 6 -30.27 13.91 61.59
N ASN A 7 -31.15 13.05 62.13
CA ASN A 7 -31.08 11.61 61.91
C ASN A 7 -31.27 11.24 60.43
N ARG A 8 -32.18 11.89 59.70
CA ARG A 8 -32.34 11.66 58.25
C ARG A 8 -31.08 12.03 57.46
N VAL A 9 -30.44 13.15 57.80
CA VAL A 9 -29.19 13.56 57.16
C VAL A 9 -28.07 12.54 57.45
N LEU A 10 -27.96 12.06 58.68
CA LEU A 10 -27.00 11.03 59.08
C LEU A 10 -27.22 9.70 58.33
N TYR A 11 -28.47 9.24 58.18
CA TYR A 11 -28.77 8.02 57.42
C TYR A 11 -28.45 8.15 55.93
N VAL A 12 -28.70 9.31 55.33
CA VAL A 12 -28.33 9.57 53.93
C VAL A 12 -26.82 9.57 53.76
N LEU A 13 -26.09 10.24 54.66
CA LEU A 13 -24.62 10.25 54.64
C LEU A 13 -24.04 8.84 54.83
N LEU A 14 -24.61 8.04 55.75
CA LEU A 14 -24.20 6.66 55.95
C LEU A 14 -24.44 5.80 54.69
N GLY A 15 -25.60 5.97 54.03
CA GLY A 15 -25.91 5.30 52.77
C GLY A 15 -24.93 5.66 51.65
N VAL A 16 -24.54 6.93 51.55
CA VAL A 16 -23.52 7.39 50.59
C VAL A 16 -22.16 6.78 50.90
N VAL A 17 -21.74 6.75 52.16
CA VAL A 17 -20.46 6.14 52.57
C VAL A 17 -20.44 4.65 52.26
N VAL A 18 -21.50 3.91 52.56
CA VAL A 18 -21.61 2.48 52.25
C VAL A 18 -21.58 2.24 50.74
N TRP A 19 -22.27 3.07 49.95
CA TRP A 19 -22.25 2.95 48.49
C TRP A 19 -20.86 3.22 47.89
N LEU A 20 -20.16 4.25 48.38
CA LEU A 20 -18.79 4.54 47.99
C LEU A 20 -17.84 3.38 48.37
N PHE A 21 -18.00 2.83 49.57
CA PHE A 21 -17.18 1.72 50.05
C PHE A 21 -17.43 0.42 49.26
N TYR A 22 -18.68 0.13 48.92
CA TYR A 22 -19.03 -0.99 48.03
C TYR A 22 -18.43 -0.81 46.63
N GLY A 23 -18.46 0.41 46.08
CA GLY A 23 -17.84 0.74 44.79
C GLY A 23 -16.32 0.55 44.79
N GLU A 24 -15.65 0.90 45.89
CA GLU A 24 -14.20 0.66 46.08
C GLU A 24 -13.87 -0.83 46.22
N ILE A 25 -14.63 -1.58 47.03
CA ILE A 25 -14.44 -3.04 47.18
C ILE A 25 -14.67 -3.77 45.85
N ARG A 26 -15.70 -3.40 45.10
CA ARG A 26 -15.98 -3.99 43.79
C ARG A 26 -14.86 -3.69 42.79
N ARG A 27 -14.39 -2.44 42.73
CA ARG A 27 -13.23 -2.07 41.90
C ARG A 27 -11.98 -2.85 42.28
N ALA A 28 -11.71 -3.02 43.58
CA ALA A 28 -10.57 -3.80 44.07
C ALA A 28 -10.70 -5.30 43.72
N TRP A 29 -11.91 -5.87 43.79
CA TRP A 29 -12.18 -7.25 43.41
C TRP A 29 -12.00 -7.50 41.90
N GLU A 30 -12.57 -6.63 41.06
CA GLU A 30 -12.44 -6.70 39.60
C GLU A 30 -10.97 -6.57 39.19
N THR A 31 -10.23 -5.64 39.79
CA THR A 31 -8.78 -5.48 39.56
C THR A 31 -8.02 -6.75 39.91
N ARG A 32 -8.32 -7.37 41.06
CA ARG A 32 -7.61 -8.59 41.53
C ARG A 32 -7.93 -9.84 40.71
N GLN A 33 -9.15 -9.96 40.18
CA GLN A 33 -9.51 -11.03 39.25
C GLN A 33 -8.77 -10.86 37.92
N GLN A 34 -8.65 -9.62 37.41
CA GLN A 34 -7.88 -9.32 36.21
C GLN A 34 -6.40 -9.71 36.40
N THR A 35 -5.77 -9.27 37.49
CA THR A 35 -4.36 -9.60 37.78
C THR A 35 -4.12 -11.11 37.88
N MET A 36 -5.06 -11.87 38.45
CA MET A 36 -4.94 -13.33 38.58
C MET A 36 -5.13 -14.07 37.24
N TRP A 37 -5.97 -13.55 36.34
CA TRP A 37 -6.07 -14.05 34.97
C TRP A 37 -4.83 -13.69 34.15
N ASP A 38 -4.31 -12.47 34.32
CA ASP A 38 -3.09 -12.00 33.67
C ASP A 38 -1.90 -12.85 34.10
N ASP A 39 -1.72 -13.12 35.40
CA ASP A 39 -0.63 -13.94 35.92
C ASP A 39 -0.69 -15.38 35.39
N ARG A 40 -1.89 -16.01 35.37
CA ARG A 40 -2.06 -17.38 34.85
C ARG A 40 -1.88 -17.46 33.34
N TYR A 41 -2.28 -16.42 32.61
CA TYR A 41 -2.07 -16.32 31.18
C TYR A 41 -0.59 -16.07 30.85
N ILE A 42 0.08 -15.19 31.60
CA ILE A 42 1.53 -14.95 31.53
C ILE A 42 2.31 -16.24 31.82
N ASP A 43 1.92 -17.01 32.83
CA ASP A 43 2.60 -18.27 33.15
C ASP A 43 2.34 -19.36 32.10
N ALA A 44 1.12 -19.42 31.53
CA ALA A 44 0.82 -20.30 30.39
C ALA A 44 1.59 -19.91 29.12
N VAL A 45 1.83 -18.60 28.92
CA VAL A 45 2.62 -18.05 27.81
C VAL A 45 4.13 -18.26 28.04
N ARG A 46 4.62 -18.16 29.28
CA ARG A 46 6.03 -18.38 29.64
C ARG A 46 6.44 -19.86 29.58
N ALA A 47 5.51 -20.78 29.83
CA ALA A 47 5.76 -22.22 29.81
C ALA A 47 5.67 -22.85 28.41
N GLY A 48 5.35 -22.07 27.37
CA GLY A 48 5.33 -22.50 25.98
C GLY A 48 6.73 -22.83 25.45
N PRO A 49 7.00 -24.02 24.89
CA PRO A 49 8.37 -24.45 24.56
C PRO A 49 9.00 -23.79 23.31
N GLU A 50 8.34 -22.83 22.66
CA GLU A 50 8.88 -22.18 21.45
C GLU A 50 8.83 -20.66 21.57
N GLU A 51 10.00 -20.08 21.41
CA GLU A 51 10.32 -18.66 21.50
C GLU A 51 9.46 -17.82 20.54
N TRP A 52 8.59 -16.98 21.11
CA TRP A 52 7.99 -15.88 20.37
C TRP A 52 9.01 -14.76 20.18
N ALA A 53 9.79 -14.85 19.09
CA ALA A 53 10.78 -13.85 18.66
C ALA A 53 10.15 -12.59 18.02
N PHE A 54 8.97 -12.15 18.46
CA PHE A 54 8.35 -10.91 17.98
C PHE A 54 7.91 -10.04 19.16
N GLY A 55 8.69 -8.99 19.40
CA GLY A 55 8.52 -8.05 20.50
C GLY A 55 7.23 -7.24 20.43
N TRP A 56 6.14 -7.80 20.95
CA TRP A 56 4.93 -7.07 21.29
C TRP A 56 4.64 -7.20 22.77
N ARG A 57 4.25 -6.08 23.42
CA ARG A 57 3.77 -6.08 24.79
C ARG A 57 2.27 -6.39 24.82
N LEU A 58 1.86 -7.17 25.81
CA LEU A 58 0.48 -7.61 26.05
C LEU A 58 -0.55 -6.44 26.05
N GLU A 59 -0.11 -5.27 26.50
CA GLU A 59 -0.93 -4.06 26.66
C GLU A 59 -1.53 -3.54 25.34
N ASP A 60 -0.86 -3.76 24.20
CA ASP A 60 -1.31 -3.28 22.89
C ASP A 60 -2.43 -4.15 22.29
N LEU A 61 -2.49 -5.43 22.65
CA LEU A 61 -3.52 -6.37 22.20
C LEU A 61 -4.81 -6.19 23.00
N GLU A 62 -4.70 -5.99 24.31
CA GLU A 62 -5.84 -5.81 25.21
C GLU A 62 -6.57 -4.49 24.95
N SER A 63 -5.81 -3.41 24.71
CA SER A 63 -6.35 -2.08 24.35
C SER A 63 -7.16 -2.10 23.05
N ARG A 64 -6.73 -2.90 22.07
CA ARG A 64 -7.41 -3.03 20.78
C ARG A 64 -8.69 -3.85 20.88
N LEU A 65 -8.70 -4.93 21.66
CA LEU A 65 -9.88 -5.78 21.84
C LEU A 65 -10.98 -5.05 22.63
N HIS A 66 -10.60 -4.30 23.68
CA HIS A 66 -11.53 -3.51 24.47
C HIS A 66 -12.14 -2.35 23.67
N MET A 67 -11.35 -1.67 22.84
CA MET A 67 -11.87 -0.70 21.89
C MET A 67 -12.88 -1.34 20.95
N GLN A 68 -12.54 -2.46 20.30
CA GLN A 68 -13.43 -3.10 19.32
C GLN A 68 -14.80 -3.49 19.91
N ARG A 69 -14.85 -3.96 21.17
CA ARG A 69 -16.13 -4.21 21.87
C ARG A 69 -16.93 -2.94 22.13
N HIS A 70 -16.27 -1.88 22.60
CA HIS A 70 -16.94 -0.61 22.88
C HIS A 70 -17.48 0.08 21.60
N TRP A 71 -16.74 -0.03 20.50
CA TRP A 71 -17.20 0.42 19.18
C TRP A 71 -18.41 -0.39 18.68
N GLY A 72 -18.42 -1.71 18.89
CA GLY A 72 -19.56 -2.57 18.53
C GLY A 72 -20.87 -2.20 19.26
N GLU A 73 -20.78 -1.80 20.52
CA GLU A 73 -21.92 -1.37 21.33
C GLU A 73 -22.39 0.05 20.96
N ALA A 74 -21.46 0.99 20.72
CA ALA A 74 -21.77 2.35 20.28
C ALA A 74 -22.40 2.40 18.87
N LEU A 75 -21.98 1.50 17.97
CA LEU A 75 -22.58 1.33 16.64
C LEU A 75 -24.02 0.83 16.71
N ARG A 76 -24.32 -0.14 17.59
CA ARG A 76 -25.69 -0.64 17.79
C ARG A 76 -26.63 0.48 18.25
N ALA A 77 -26.20 1.30 19.20
CA ALA A 77 -27.01 2.40 19.73
C ALA A 77 -27.28 3.53 18.71
N ARG A 78 -26.35 3.78 17.77
CA ARG A 78 -26.47 4.87 16.78
C ARG A 78 -27.16 4.47 15.48
N VAL A 79 -27.02 3.22 15.04
CA VAL A 79 -27.75 2.71 13.86
C VAL A 79 -29.27 2.72 14.09
N ASP A 80 -29.70 2.57 15.36
CA ASP A 80 -31.11 2.61 15.74
C ASP A 80 -31.71 4.04 15.80
N THR A 81 -30.88 5.09 15.79
CA THR A 81 -31.33 6.48 16.04
C THR A 81 -31.27 7.42 14.83
N GLU A 82 -30.46 7.16 13.80
CA GLU A 82 -30.22 8.14 12.70
C GLU A 82 -30.59 7.65 11.28
N GLY A 83 -31.54 6.72 11.16
CA GLY A 83 -31.93 6.11 9.88
C GLY A 83 -32.60 7.01 8.83
N GLY A 84 -32.73 8.32 9.05
CA GLY A 84 -33.68 9.17 8.32
C GLY A 84 -33.15 10.08 7.21
N ALA A 85 -31.88 10.50 7.18
CA ALA A 85 -31.50 11.60 6.28
C ALA A 85 -30.04 11.54 5.83
N LEU A 86 -29.76 10.79 4.75
CA LEU A 86 -28.63 11.09 3.87
C LEU A 86 -28.75 10.26 2.56
N ALA A 87 -29.48 10.77 1.58
CA ALA A 87 -29.56 10.17 0.25
C ALA A 87 -29.43 11.25 -0.81
N ARG A 88 -28.23 11.36 -1.40
CA ARG A 88 -28.00 11.70 -2.81
C ARG A 88 -26.50 11.63 -3.14
N VAL A 89 -26.23 11.36 -4.42
CA VAL A 89 -24.95 11.10 -5.08
C VAL A 89 -24.48 9.63 -5.05
N ILE A 90 -25.15 8.80 -5.85
CA ILE A 90 -24.53 7.83 -6.78
C ILE A 90 -25.46 7.83 -8.01
N GLU A 91 -25.00 8.39 -9.13
CA GLU A 91 -25.74 8.37 -10.40
C GLU A 91 -25.42 7.06 -11.14
N ASP A 92 -26.46 6.26 -11.32
CA ASP A 92 -26.58 4.90 -11.89
C ASP A 92 -26.04 3.68 -11.11
N PRO A 93 -26.72 3.28 -10.01
CA PRO A 93 -26.36 2.13 -9.18
C PRO A 93 -26.88 0.75 -9.67
N THR A 94 -27.06 0.53 -10.99
CA THR A 94 -27.72 -0.67 -11.55
C THR A 94 -26.82 -1.90 -11.79
N SER A 95 -25.52 -1.83 -11.49
CA SER A 95 -24.50 -2.80 -11.92
C SER A 95 -23.80 -3.60 -10.80
N LEU A 96 -24.37 -3.68 -9.59
CA LEU A 96 -23.79 -4.51 -8.53
C LEU A 96 -24.28 -5.97 -8.63
N PHE A 97 -23.33 -6.90 -8.49
CA PHE A 97 -23.53 -8.34 -8.55
C PHE A 97 -22.96 -9.01 -7.31
N THR A 98 -23.59 -10.10 -6.89
CA THR A 98 -22.97 -11.10 -6.03
C THR A 98 -22.37 -12.18 -6.93
N MET A 99 -21.22 -12.70 -6.52
CA MET A 99 -20.55 -13.80 -7.21
C MET A 99 -20.61 -15.03 -6.32
N GLU A 100 -21.36 -16.05 -6.73
CA GLU A 100 -21.59 -17.29 -5.98
C GLU A 100 -20.93 -18.47 -6.69
N CYS A 101 -20.34 -19.40 -5.94
CA CYS A 101 -19.73 -20.58 -6.55
C CYS A 101 -20.80 -21.60 -6.95
N ALA A 102 -20.85 -21.99 -8.24
CA ALA A 102 -21.88 -22.90 -8.73
C ALA A 102 -21.79 -24.30 -8.09
N SER A 103 -20.56 -24.78 -7.79
CA SER A 103 -20.37 -26.05 -7.08
C SER A 103 -20.90 -26.06 -5.64
N ARG A 104 -21.23 -24.90 -5.07
CA ARG A 104 -21.66 -24.76 -3.68
C ARG A 104 -22.67 -23.63 -3.49
N SER A 105 -23.95 -23.96 -3.61
CA SER A 105 -25.02 -23.00 -3.31
C SER A 105 -24.87 -22.38 -1.91
N GLY A 106 -25.08 -21.07 -1.81
CA GLY A 106 -24.96 -20.23 -0.62
C GLY A 106 -23.57 -19.62 -0.39
N ARG A 107 -22.55 -19.97 -1.19
CA ARG A 107 -21.16 -19.54 -0.98
C ARG A 107 -20.78 -18.36 -1.88
N LEU A 108 -20.75 -17.17 -1.28
CA LEU A 108 -20.37 -15.93 -1.97
C LEU A 108 -18.86 -15.71 -1.96
N VAL A 109 -18.34 -15.16 -3.05
CA VAL A 109 -16.99 -14.62 -3.13
C VAL A 109 -16.97 -13.23 -2.50
N GLN A 110 -16.14 -13.08 -1.49
CA GLN A 110 -16.02 -11.89 -0.67
C GLN A 110 -14.59 -11.36 -0.66
N VAL A 111 -14.45 -10.05 -0.43
CA VAL A 111 -13.17 -9.39 -0.21
C VAL A 111 -12.90 -9.29 1.27
N GLY A 112 -11.82 -9.92 1.74
CA GLY A 112 -11.43 -9.93 3.14
C GLY A 112 -9.93 -9.74 3.33
N PRO A 113 -9.48 -9.38 4.54
CA PRO A 113 -8.08 -9.51 4.92
C PRO A 113 -7.67 -11.00 4.91
N ASP A 114 -6.39 -11.29 4.71
CA ASP A 114 -5.87 -12.66 4.83
C ASP A 114 -5.92 -13.09 6.30
N GLU A 115 -7.00 -13.76 6.71
CA GLU A 115 -7.37 -13.91 8.13
C GLU A 115 -6.33 -14.66 8.99
N PHE A 116 -5.27 -15.26 8.44
CA PHE A 116 -4.35 -16.07 9.25
C PHE A 116 -2.84 -16.02 8.97
N ARG A 117 -2.30 -15.26 8.00
CA ARG A 117 -0.84 -15.42 7.67
C ARG A 117 -0.05 -14.19 7.25
N ASP A 118 -0.65 -13.01 7.07
CA ASP A 118 0.09 -11.85 6.57
C ASP A 118 -0.56 -10.53 7.04
N MET A 119 0.23 -9.65 7.68
CA MET A 119 -0.22 -8.30 8.09
C MET A 119 -0.21 -7.29 6.94
N SER A 120 -0.05 -7.73 5.69
CA SER A 120 -0.19 -6.85 4.53
C SER A 120 -1.63 -6.31 4.43
N ASP A 121 -1.78 -5.01 4.14
CA ASP A 121 -3.07 -4.32 3.87
C ASP A 121 -3.77 -4.84 2.58
N ARG A 122 -3.46 -6.07 2.16
CA ARG A 122 -3.92 -6.70 0.92
C ARG A 122 -5.20 -7.46 1.22
N CYS A 123 -6.28 -7.01 0.60
CA CYS A 123 -7.51 -7.79 0.61
C CYS A 123 -7.47 -8.83 -0.51
N ARG A 124 -7.79 -10.08 -0.18
CA ARG A 124 -7.92 -11.18 -1.13
C ARG A 124 -9.38 -11.54 -1.35
N ALA A 125 -9.65 -12.24 -2.45
CA ALA A 125 -10.96 -12.81 -2.71
C ALA A 125 -11.05 -14.22 -2.10
N PHE A 126 -12.07 -14.44 -1.27
CA PHE A 126 -12.31 -15.70 -0.58
C PHE A 126 -13.73 -16.19 -0.82
N SER A 127 -13.93 -17.50 -0.90
CA SER A 127 -15.28 -18.07 -0.78
C SER A 127 -15.64 -18.17 0.71
N SER A 128 -16.59 -17.36 1.18
CA SER A 128 -16.90 -17.26 2.61
C SER A 128 -17.76 -18.41 3.13
N LEU A 129 -17.95 -18.47 4.46
CA LEU A 129 -19.05 -19.25 5.04
C LEU A 129 -20.40 -18.72 4.62
N ASP A 130 -21.36 -19.65 4.55
CA ASP A 130 -22.77 -19.52 4.23
C ASP A 130 -23.35 -18.21 4.78
N ALA A 131 -23.29 -17.16 3.97
CA ALA A 131 -23.59 -15.82 4.41
C ALA A 131 -25.08 -15.61 4.17
N LYS A 132 -25.89 -15.97 5.17
CA LYS A 132 -27.31 -15.55 5.24
C LYS A 132 -27.49 -14.02 5.07
N LEU A 133 -26.39 -13.26 5.16
CA LEU A 133 -26.31 -11.82 5.11
C LEU A 133 -25.24 -11.36 4.10
N VAL A 134 -25.69 -10.82 2.96
CA VAL A 134 -24.81 -10.22 1.94
C VAL A 134 -24.32 -8.85 2.44
N GLY A 135 -23.03 -8.76 2.78
CA GLY A 135 -22.36 -7.52 3.17
C GLY A 135 -21.69 -6.79 1.99
N PRO A 136 -21.16 -5.58 2.20
CA PRO A 136 -20.47 -4.82 1.15
C PRO A 136 -19.21 -5.52 0.60
N HIS A 137 -18.62 -6.44 1.35
CA HIS A 137 -17.48 -7.26 0.91
C HIS A 137 -17.85 -8.31 -0.15
N ALA A 138 -19.12 -8.69 -0.25
CA ALA A 138 -19.62 -9.71 -1.18
C ALA A 138 -20.18 -9.12 -2.48
N LEU A 139 -20.12 -7.79 -2.63
CA LEU A 139 -20.68 -7.07 -3.78
C LEU A 139 -19.57 -6.61 -4.71
N TRP A 140 -19.79 -6.86 -5.99
CA TRP A 140 -18.88 -6.57 -7.08
C TRP A 140 -19.57 -5.73 -8.13
N GLU A 141 -18.86 -4.78 -8.70
CA GLU A 141 -19.27 -4.05 -9.88
C GLU A 141 -18.50 -4.61 -11.08
N ILE A 142 -19.23 -4.96 -12.14
CA ILE A 142 -18.65 -5.42 -13.39
C ILE A 142 -18.50 -4.20 -14.28
N VAL A 143 -17.25 -3.76 -14.49
CA VAL A 143 -16.91 -2.55 -15.24
C VAL A 143 -16.39 -2.97 -16.62
N PRO A 144 -17.07 -2.59 -17.72
CA PRO A 144 -16.52 -2.77 -19.06
C PRO A 144 -15.18 -2.03 -19.17
N LEU A 145 -14.15 -2.69 -19.69
CA LEU A 145 -12.84 -2.08 -19.92
C LEU A 145 -12.75 -1.62 -21.38
N ASP A 146 -11.88 -0.63 -21.64
CA ASP A 146 -11.70 -0.11 -23.00
C ASP A 146 -11.17 -1.22 -23.95
N GLY A 147 -11.84 -1.38 -25.09
CA GLY A 147 -11.56 -2.37 -26.13
C GLY A 147 -12.83 -2.99 -26.69
N ASP A 148 -12.82 -3.37 -27.98
CA ASP A 148 -13.96 -4.05 -28.62
C ASP A 148 -14.00 -5.57 -28.32
N ASP A 149 -13.22 -6.04 -27.35
CA ASP A 149 -13.04 -7.46 -27.02
C ASP A 149 -14.01 -7.99 -25.95
N GLY A 150 -14.86 -7.13 -25.38
CA GLY A 150 -15.80 -7.50 -24.33
C GLY A 150 -15.14 -7.77 -22.98
N SER A 151 -13.90 -7.32 -22.77
CA SER A 151 -13.21 -7.46 -21.48
C SER A 151 -13.88 -6.64 -20.38
N VAL A 152 -13.89 -7.20 -19.17
CA VAL A 152 -14.46 -6.61 -17.96
C VAL A 152 -13.47 -6.64 -16.81
N GLY A 153 -13.59 -5.68 -15.91
CA GLY A 153 -12.90 -5.67 -14.62
C GLY A 153 -13.92 -5.82 -13.48
N PHE A 154 -13.56 -6.57 -12.45
CA PHE A 154 -14.38 -6.71 -11.24
C PHE A 154 -13.91 -5.73 -10.16
N ARG A 155 -14.72 -4.71 -9.86
CA ARG A 155 -14.43 -3.73 -8.80
C ARG A 155 -15.19 -4.08 -7.53
N SER A 156 -14.47 -4.26 -6.43
CA SER A 156 -15.07 -4.53 -5.12
C SER A 156 -15.81 -3.31 -4.58
N PHE A 157 -17.06 -3.50 -4.14
CA PHE A 157 -17.85 -2.41 -3.57
C PHE A 157 -17.30 -1.94 -2.21
N SER A 158 -16.68 -2.83 -1.44
CA SER A 158 -16.20 -2.52 -0.09
C SER A 158 -15.01 -1.54 -0.08
N ASN A 159 -14.05 -1.73 -0.99
CA ASN A 159 -12.82 -0.94 -1.02
C ASN A 159 -12.62 -0.14 -2.32
N GLY A 160 -13.49 -0.33 -3.33
CA GLY A 160 -13.42 0.38 -4.61
C GLY A 160 -12.26 -0.06 -5.51
N LYS A 161 -11.58 -1.17 -5.20
CA LYS A 161 -10.43 -1.68 -5.95
C LYS A 161 -10.83 -2.82 -6.89
N PHE A 162 -10.13 -2.91 -8.02
CA PHE A 162 -10.25 -3.99 -9.00
C PHE A 162 -9.55 -5.25 -8.54
N LEU A 163 -10.17 -6.38 -8.86
CA LEU A 163 -9.65 -7.73 -8.73
C LEU A 163 -8.49 -7.94 -9.72
N ARG A 164 -7.47 -8.67 -9.28
CA ARG A 164 -6.29 -9.03 -10.05
C ARG A 164 -5.79 -10.40 -9.62
N ALA A 165 -5.38 -11.22 -10.58
CA ALA A 165 -4.65 -12.45 -10.39
C ALA A 165 -3.15 -12.20 -10.20
N ARG A 166 -2.61 -12.92 -9.23
CA ARG A 166 -1.20 -12.88 -8.86
C ARG A 166 -0.59 -14.25 -9.11
N ALA A 167 0.48 -14.26 -9.89
CA ALA A 167 1.22 -15.49 -10.18
C ALA A 167 1.70 -16.15 -8.89
N PRO A 168 1.69 -17.49 -8.81
CA PRO A 168 2.39 -18.19 -7.75
C PRO A 168 3.89 -17.87 -7.80
N PRO A 169 4.62 -18.04 -6.68
CA PRO A 169 6.09 -17.90 -6.69
C PRO A 169 6.72 -18.82 -7.75
N LEU A 170 7.85 -18.40 -8.33
CA LEU A 170 8.55 -19.17 -9.38
C LEU A 170 8.98 -20.59 -8.96
N GLU A 171 9.22 -20.80 -7.66
CA GLU A 171 9.57 -22.12 -7.11
C GLU A 171 8.35 -23.02 -6.90
N ALA A 172 7.14 -22.47 -7.05
CA ALA A 172 5.92 -23.24 -6.93
C ALA A 172 5.80 -24.19 -8.13
N ALA A 173 5.22 -25.37 -7.92
CA ALA A 173 4.98 -26.33 -8.99
C ALA A 173 4.21 -25.66 -10.15
N TRP A 174 4.42 -26.11 -11.39
CA TRP A 174 3.81 -25.50 -12.59
C TRP A 174 2.27 -25.44 -12.54
N ASN A 175 1.64 -26.33 -11.77
CA ASN A 175 0.19 -26.39 -11.52
C ASN A 175 -0.25 -25.60 -10.27
N SER A 176 0.62 -24.76 -9.72
CA SER A 176 0.32 -24.00 -8.52
C SER A 176 -0.73 -22.94 -8.83
N PRO A 177 -1.73 -22.76 -7.95
CA PRO A 177 -2.80 -21.81 -8.18
C PRO A 177 -2.30 -20.36 -8.08
N TRP A 178 -2.78 -19.53 -8.98
CA TRP A 178 -2.73 -18.08 -8.87
C TRP A 178 -3.68 -17.61 -7.77
N LEU A 179 -3.33 -16.51 -7.12
CA LEU A 179 -4.13 -15.93 -6.04
C LEU A 179 -4.84 -14.67 -6.51
N LEU A 180 -6.07 -14.45 -6.05
CA LEU A 180 -6.82 -13.24 -6.38
C LEU A 180 -6.74 -12.20 -5.27
N GLU A 181 -6.34 -10.98 -5.63
CA GLU A 181 -6.21 -9.83 -4.74
C GLU A 181 -6.86 -8.56 -5.32
N THR A 182 -7.23 -7.61 -4.46
CA THR A 182 -7.75 -6.30 -4.91
C THR A 182 -6.68 -5.22 -4.76
N VAL A 183 -6.21 -4.64 -5.87
CA VAL A 183 -4.97 -3.83 -5.85
C VAL A 183 -5.15 -2.35 -6.19
N SER A 184 -5.98 -1.99 -7.16
CA SER A 184 -6.05 -0.61 -7.69
C SER A 184 -7.49 -0.15 -7.93
N PRO A 185 -7.84 1.12 -7.68
CA PRO A 185 -9.16 1.67 -8.03
C PRO A 185 -9.28 2.09 -9.51
N LEU A 186 -8.18 2.08 -10.28
CA LEU A 186 -8.14 2.59 -11.64
C LEU A 186 -8.50 1.52 -12.68
N PRO A 187 -9.47 1.77 -13.59
CA PRO A 187 -9.83 0.81 -14.64
C PRO A 187 -8.67 0.43 -15.56
N GLY A 188 -7.77 1.37 -15.88
CA GLY A 188 -6.61 1.10 -16.75
C GLY A 188 -5.53 0.21 -16.13
N LEU A 189 -5.63 -0.07 -14.82
CA LEU A 189 -4.78 -1.03 -14.10
C LEU A 189 -5.57 -2.25 -13.63
N ALA A 190 -6.85 -2.34 -14.02
CA ALA A 190 -7.65 -3.52 -13.75
C ALA A 190 -7.13 -4.69 -14.58
N GLU A 191 -7.21 -5.89 -14.00
CA GLU A 191 -7.04 -7.07 -14.82
C GLU A 191 -8.22 -7.23 -15.77
N ARG A 192 -7.91 -7.65 -17.00
CA ARG A 192 -8.88 -7.91 -18.05
C ARG A 192 -9.39 -9.34 -17.88
N PHE A 193 -10.68 -9.46 -17.58
CA PHE A 193 -11.37 -10.74 -17.53
C PHE A 193 -12.38 -10.85 -18.67
N GLN A 194 -12.65 -12.08 -19.09
CA GLN A 194 -13.72 -12.40 -20.02
C GLN A 194 -14.74 -13.31 -19.32
N LEU A 195 -16.03 -13.00 -19.50
CA LEU A 195 -17.12 -13.84 -19.02
C LEU A 195 -17.49 -14.83 -20.13
N ARG A 196 -17.18 -16.11 -19.93
CA ARG A 196 -17.50 -17.17 -20.90
C ARG A 196 -18.68 -17.99 -20.39
N LYS A 197 -19.73 -18.09 -21.19
CA LYS A 197 -20.85 -19.03 -20.92
C LYS A 197 -20.41 -20.44 -21.26
N ARG A 198 -21.01 -21.43 -20.59
CA ARG A 198 -20.85 -22.84 -20.96
C ARG A 198 -21.20 -23.01 -22.43
N ALA A 199 -20.28 -23.59 -23.22
CA ALA A 199 -20.64 -24.03 -24.56
C ALA A 199 -21.76 -25.07 -24.39
N ALA A 200 -22.92 -24.86 -25.02
CA ALA A 200 -23.97 -25.88 -25.07
C ALA A 200 -23.31 -27.19 -25.47
N THR A 201 -23.49 -28.23 -24.67
CA THR A 201 -22.82 -29.49 -24.95
C THR A 201 -23.22 -29.97 -26.33
N PHE A 202 -22.31 -30.65 -27.05
CA PHE A 202 -22.63 -31.22 -28.37
C PHE A 202 -23.89 -32.09 -28.33
N SER A 203 -24.23 -32.66 -27.16
CA SER A 203 -25.48 -33.39 -26.91
C SER A 203 -26.72 -32.49 -26.91
N GLU A 204 -26.67 -31.30 -26.30
CA GLU A 204 -27.78 -30.34 -26.31
C GLU A 204 -27.99 -29.74 -27.71
N LEU A 205 -26.89 -29.45 -28.42
CA LEU A 205 -26.98 -29.02 -29.84
C LEU A 205 -27.44 -30.16 -30.76
N ALA A 206 -27.13 -31.43 -30.42
CA ALA A 206 -27.61 -32.60 -31.14
C ALA A 206 -29.08 -32.91 -30.84
N GLU A 207 -29.55 -32.77 -29.60
CA GLU A 207 -30.97 -32.91 -29.22
C GLU A 207 -31.81 -31.73 -29.75
N GLU A 208 -31.26 -30.52 -29.81
CA GLU A 208 -31.92 -29.37 -30.44
C GLU A 208 -31.98 -29.55 -31.97
N ALA A 209 -30.94 -30.14 -32.58
CA ALA A 209 -30.96 -30.54 -33.98
C ALA A 209 -31.88 -31.74 -34.27
N GLU A 210 -31.94 -32.75 -33.40
CA GLU A 210 -32.85 -33.90 -33.52
C GLU A 210 -34.30 -33.50 -33.24
N SER A 211 -34.58 -32.63 -32.28
CA SER A 211 -35.94 -32.11 -32.04
C SER A 211 -36.43 -31.15 -33.15
N LEU A 212 -35.50 -30.49 -33.86
CA LEU A 212 -35.83 -29.77 -35.10
C LEU A 212 -36.08 -30.73 -36.28
N LEU A 213 -35.49 -31.93 -36.26
CA LEU A 213 -35.75 -32.99 -37.25
C LEU A 213 -37.01 -33.82 -36.94
N GLU A 214 -37.36 -34.01 -35.66
CA GLU A 214 -38.55 -34.76 -35.24
C GLU A 214 -39.86 -33.94 -35.26
N ASN A 215 -39.77 -32.60 -35.28
CA ASN A 215 -40.95 -31.74 -35.39
C ASN A 215 -41.63 -31.71 -36.78
N GLU A 216 -41.12 -32.48 -37.77
CA GLU A 216 -41.86 -32.73 -39.02
C GLU A 216 -42.71 -34.02 -39.01
N GLN A 217 -42.62 -34.88 -37.99
CA GLN A 217 -43.40 -36.12 -37.95
C GLN A 217 -43.87 -36.49 -36.54
N GLN A 218 -45.03 -35.94 -36.13
CA GLN A 218 -46.18 -36.65 -35.55
C GLN A 218 -46.97 -35.81 -34.54
N ARG A 219 -48.21 -35.48 -34.95
CA ARG A 219 -49.34 -35.26 -34.05
C ARG A 219 -49.68 -36.58 -33.35
N GLY A 220 -49.72 -36.59 -32.02
CA GLY A 220 -50.33 -37.68 -31.25
C GLY A 220 -50.33 -37.39 -29.76
N ALA A 221 -51.51 -37.23 -29.18
CA ALA A 221 -51.75 -36.89 -27.78
C ALA A 221 -51.27 -37.99 -26.82
N TYR A 222 -50.59 -37.63 -25.73
CA TYR A 222 -50.59 -38.37 -24.48
C TYR A 222 -50.31 -37.45 -23.28
N ASP A 223 -51.16 -37.58 -22.26
CA ASP A 223 -51.03 -36.99 -20.94
C ASP A 223 -49.84 -37.58 -20.16
N ALA A 224 -49.02 -36.71 -19.58
CA ALA A 224 -48.17 -37.03 -18.44
C ALA A 224 -48.00 -35.77 -17.57
N ALA A 225 -48.98 -35.56 -16.69
CA ALA A 225 -48.83 -34.70 -15.53
C ALA A 225 -47.94 -35.39 -14.48
N ASN A 226 -47.14 -34.57 -13.76
CA ASN A 226 -46.26 -34.88 -12.63
C ASN A 226 -44.82 -35.36 -12.94
N ASN A 227 -43.94 -34.40 -13.23
CA ASN A 227 -42.65 -34.16 -12.53
C ASN A 227 -41.75 -33.20 -13.34
N ARG A 228 -42.12 -31.91 -13.39
CA ARG A 228 -41.19 -30.83 -13.79
C ARG A 228 -40.91 -29.96 -12.57
N ALA A 229 -40.00 -30.43 -11.72
CA ALA A 229 -39.35 -29.61 -10.71
C ALA A 229 -37.90 -29.35 -11.18
N SER A 230 -37.64 -28.09 -11.50
CA SER A 230 -36.35 -27.38 -11.58
C SER A 230 -35.18 -28.06 -12.31
N ALA A 231 -35.09 -27.87 -13.62
CA ALA A 231 -33.87 -28.12 -14.40
C ALA A 231 -33.48 -26.91 -15.29
N ASP A 232 -33.88 -25.70 -14.88
CA ASP A 232 -33.65 -24.44 -15.60
C ASP A 232 -32.70 -23.53 -14.78
N GLU A 233 -31.70 -24.13 -14.14
CA GLU A 233 -30.62 -23.36 -13.51
C GLU A 233 -29.70 -22.86 -14.62
N ASP A 234 -29.78 -21.55 -14.89
CA ASP A 234 -28.96 -20.81 -15.85
C ASP A 234 -27.49 -21.27 -15.72
N PRO A 235 -26.89 -21.83 -16.79
CA PRO A 235 -25.54 -22.36 -16.71
C PRO A 235 -24.61 -21.24 -16.27
N GLY A 236 -23.97 -21.40 -15.12
CA GLY A 236 -23.07 -20.41 -14.54
C GLY A 236 -22.01 -19.91 -15.54
N VAL A 237 -21.35 -18.82 -15.22
CA VAL A 237 -20.29 -18.26 -16.08
C VAL A 237 -18.91 -18.69 -15.60
N MET A 238 -18.05 -19.00 -16.55
CA MET A 238 -16.62 -19.13 -16.29
C MET A 238 -15.95 -17.76 -16.42
N ILE A 239 -15.02 -17.46 -15.50
CA ILE A 239 -14.29 -16.21 -15.50
C ILE A 239 -12.87 -16.49 -16.00
N TYR A 240 -12.57 -16.03 -17.21
CA TYR A 240 -11.26 -16.18 -17.84
C TYR A 240 -10.41 -14.94 -17.58
N SER A 241 -9.17 -15.12 -17.12
CA SER A 241 -8.18 -14.06 -17.00
C SER A 241 -7.25 -14.05 -18.21
N GLU A 242 -7.14 -12.90 -18.87
CA GLU A 242 -6.20 -12.71 -19.98
C GLU A 242 -4.73 -12.75 -19.51
N LEU A 243 -4.46 -12.29 -18.29
CA LEU A 243 -3.12 -12.29 -17.70
C LEU A 243 -2.64 -13.72 -17.43
N MET A 244 -3.50 -14.55 -16.85
CA MET A 244 -3.17 -15.94 -16.56
C MET A 244 -3.28 -16.84 -17.80
N ARG A 245 -4.00 -16.39 -18.82
CA ARG A 245 -4.49 -17.21 -19.94
C ARG A 245 -5.18 -18.48 -19.42
N GLY A 246 -6.13 -18.30 -18.51
CA GLY A 246 -6.75 -19.39 -17.78
C GLY A 246 -7.93 -18.95 -16.93
N TYR A 247 -8.48 -19.84 -16.12
CA TYR A 247 -9.77 -19.66 -15.49
C TYR A 247 -9.69 -19.60 -13.97
N LEU A 248 -10.64 -18.88 -13.38
CA LEU A 248 -10.82 -18.86 -11.93
C LEU A 248 -11.52 -20.15 -11.48
N GLN A 249 -11.00 -20.76 -10.43
CA GLN A 249 -11.62 -21.87 -9.72
C GLN A 249 -12.06 -21.40 -8.35
N CYS A 250 -13.30 -21.70 -7.98
CA CYS A 250 -13.72 -21.62 -6.59
C CYS A 250 -13.02 -22.74 -5.82
N SER A 251 -12.17 -22.40 -4.85
CA SER A 251 -11.44 -23.36 -4.02
C SER A 251 -12.39 -24.14 -3.10
N GLY A 252 -12.15 -25.44 -2.94
CA GLY A 252 -12.99 -26.30 -2.11
C GLY A 252 -12.28 -26.86 -0.87
N GLY A 253 -12.90 -26.69 0.31
CA GLY A 253 -12.58 -27.54 1.47
C GLY A 253 -12.88 -26.98 2.86
N SER A 254 -12.73 -25.67 3.08
CA SER A 254 -12.81 -25.09 4.43
C SER A 254 -13.19 -23.59 4.45
N VAL A 255 -13.43 -23.05 5.64
CA VAL A 255 -13.69 -21.61 5.86
C VAL A 255 -12.50 -20.81 5.36
N SER A 256 -12.71 -19.69 4.65
CA SER A 256 -11.66 -18.74 4.23
C SER A 256 -10.65 -19.26 3.18
N GLU A 257 -11.04 -20.19 2.32
CA GLU A 257 -10.17 -20.55 1.19
C GLU A 257 -10.16 -19.46 0.10
N PRO A 258 -8.96 -19.07 -0.37
CA PRO A 258 -8.83 -18.04 -1.40
C PRO A 258 -9.30 -18.59 -2.74
N VAL A 259 -10.05 -17.78 -3.49
CA VAL A 259 -10.36 -18.09 -4.88
C VAL A 259 -9.05 -18.15 -5.66
N ARG A 260 -8.91 -19.20 -6.48
CA ARG A 260 -7.66 -19.53 -7.18
C ARG A 260 -7.83 -19.34 -8.68
N GLY A 261 -6.71 -19.14 -9.37
CA GLY A 261 -6.65 -19.15 -10.82
C GLY A 261 -5.72 -20.25 -11.33
N PHE A 262 -6.06 -20.87 -12.45
CA PHE A 262 -5.23 -21.89 -13.08
C PHE A 262 -4.92 -21.47 -14.52
N ALA A 263 -3.63 -21.42 -14.86
CA ALA A 263 -3.17 -21.07 -16.19
C ALA A 263 -3.35 -22.24 -17.17
N GLY A 264 -3.67 -21.92 -18.43
CA GLY A 264 -3.84 -22.90 -19.51
C GLY A 264 -5.28 -23.37 -19.67
N GLU A 265 -5.78 -23.35 -20.90
CA GLU A 265 -7.15 -23.77 -21.24
C GLU A 265 -7.29 -25.31 -21.25
N SER A 266 -6.23 -26.05 -21.58
CA SER A 266 -6.27 -27.51 -21.79
C SER A 266 -6.27 -28.36 -20.51
N LEU A 267 -6.03 -27.75 -19.36
CA LEU A 267 -5.96 -28.43 -18.05
C LEU A 267 -7.31 -28.46 -17.34
N LEU A 268 -8.33 -27.88 -17.96
CA LEU A 268 -9.63 -27.68 -17.36
C LEU A 268 -10.56 -28.80 -17.74
N ASP A 269 -11.09 -29.44 -16.72
CA ASP A 269 -12.33 -30.16 -16.87
C ASP A 269 -13.46 -29.13 -16.93
N GLU A 270 -13.83 -28.69 -18.14
CA GLU A 270 -14.95 -27.76 -18.36
C GLU A 270 -16.28 -28.31 -17.85
N THR A 271 -16.36 -29.61 -17.50
CA THR A 271 -17.54 -30.18 -16.86
C THR A 271 -17.54 -29.99 -15.33
N SER A 272 -16.41 -29.61 -14.73
CA SER A 272 -16.30 -29.41 -13.30
C SER A 272 -17.04 -28.14 -12.86
N PRO A 273 -18.01 -28.24 -11.95
CA PRO A 273 -18.78 -27.08 -11.46
C PRO A 273 -17.93 -26.10 -10.65
N ASP A 274 -16.70 -26.45 -10.28
CA ASP A 274 -15.79 -25.59 -9.50
C ASP A 274 -15.27 -24.37 -10.28
N TYR A 275 -15.36 -24.38 -11.61
CA TYR A 275 -14.97 -23.26 -12.47
C TYR A 275 -16.11 -22.30 -12.82
N TYR A 276 -17.31 -22.59 -12.33
CA TYR A 276 -18.51 -21.84 -12.65
C TYR A 276 -18.94 -20.94 -11.50
N PHE A 277 -19.34 -19.73 -11.86
CA PHE A 277 -19.84 -18.72 -10.94
C PHE A 277 -21.25 -18.28 -11.34
N ASN A 278 -22.15 -18.20 -10.38
CA ASN A 278 -23.47 -17.62 -10.54
C ASN A 278 -23.37 -16.13 -10.22
N LEU A 279 -23.52 -15.28 -11.24
CA LEU A 279 -23.51 -13.83 -11.10
C LEU A 279 -24.94 -13.32 -10.94
N THR A 280 -25.35 -13.09 -9.70
CA THR A 280 -26.71 -12.62 -9.39
C THR A 280 -26.71 -11.12 -9.18
N ARG A 281 -27.58 -10.39 -9.90
CA ARG A 281 -27.72 -8.94 -9.70
C ARG A 281 -28.22 -8.66 -8.28
N ALA A 282 -27.53 -7.78 -7.56
CA ALA A 282 -27.91 -7.43 -6.20
C ALA A 282 -29.26 -6.68 -6.19
N THR A 283 -30.17 -7.12 -5.33
CA THR A 283 -31.46 -6.44 -5.15
C THR A 283 -31.25 -5.05 -4.54
N VAL A 284 -32.20 -4.14 -4.76
CA VAL A 284 -32.19 -2.79 -4.17
C VAL A 284 -32.01 -2.84 -2.65
N ALA A 285 -32.68 -3.79 -1.98
CA ALA A 285 -32.57 -3.96 -0.53
C ALA A 285 -31.15 -4.36 -0.08
N ILE A 286 -30.51 -5.30 -0.77
CA ILE A 286 -29.13 -5.71 -0.48
C ILE A 286 -28.18 -4.52 -0.68
N ARG A 287 -28.33 -3.80 -1.79
CA ARG A 287 -27.51 -2.63 -2.13
C ARG A 287 -27.63 -1.52 -1.10
N ASP A 288 -28.85 -1.16 -0.72
CA ASP A 288 -29.08 -0.07 0.24
C ASP A 288 -28.51 -0.43 1.61
N ARG A 289 -28.67 -1.69 2.02
CA ARG A 289 -28.06 -2.22 3.24
C ARG A 289 -26.54 -2.17 3.18
N ALA A 290 -25.93 -2.67 2.11
CA ALA A 290 -24.48 -2.66 1.95
C ALA A 290 -23.93 -1.23 1.92
N THR A 291 -24.64 -0.29 1.28
CA THR A 291 -24.29 1.13 1.26
C THR A 291 -24.33 1.74 2.66
N LYS A 292 -25.37 1.44 3.44
CA LYS A 292 -25.46 1.88 4.85
C LYS A 292 -24.31 1.33 5.69
N LEU A 293 -24.00 0.04 5.55
CA LEU A 293 -22.89 -0.61 6.25
C LEU A 293 -21.53 -0.01 5.86
N LEU A 294 -21.31 0.24 4.57
CA LEU A 294 -20.07 0.84 4.08
C LEU A 294 -19.89 2.28 4.60
N ARG A 295 -20.97 3.07 4.61
CA ARG A 295 -20.96 4.43 5.19
C ARG A 295 -20.66 4.40 6.68
N ALA A 296 -21.33 3.50 7.43
CA ALA A 296 -21.06 3.32 8.85
C ALA A 296 -19.60 2.94 9.10
N SER A 297 -19.05 2.00 8.34
CA SER A 297 -17.64 1.60 8.42
C SER A 297 -16.68 2.76 8.12
N ARG A 298 -16.93 3.55 7.07
CA ARG A 298 -16.13 4.73 6.74
C ARG A 298 -16.19 5.79 7.84
N HIS A 299 -17.38 6.02 8.40
CA HIS A 299 -17.56 6.96 9.49
C HIS A 299 -16.77 6.51 10.72
N VAL A 300 -16.83 5.24 11.10
CA VAL A 300 -16.06 4.67 12.22
C VAL A 300 -14.57 4.85 12.00
N LYS A 301 -14.07 4.56 10.79
CA LYS A 301 -12.66 4.81 10.44
C LYS A 301 -12.31 6.28 10.62
N GLN A 302 -13.11 7.20 10.10
CA GLN A 302 -12.89 8.65 10.27
C GLN A 302 -12.93 9.07 11.74
N THR A 303 -13.85 8.55 12.55
CA THR A 303 -13.93 8.86 13.98
C THR A 303 -12.72 8.32 14.73
N ARG A 304 -12.28 7.09 14.42
CA ARG A 304 -11.06 6.52 14.99
C ARG A 304 -9.84 7.36 14.61
N ASP A 305 -9.68 7.68 13.34
CA ASP A 305 -8.53 8.45 12.85
C ASP A 305 -8.53 9.87 13.49
N ALA A 306 -9.71 10.48 13.70
CA ALA A 306 -9.85 11.74 14.43
C ALA A 306 -9.51 11.60 15.93
N TYR A 307 -9.97 10.53 16.58
CA TYR A 307 -9.66 10.23 17.97
C TYR A 307 -8.16 9.97 18.19
N ASP A 308 -7.53 9.23 17.28
CA ASP A 308 -6.09 8.99 17.29
C ASP A 308 -5.32 10.31 17.09
N LEU A 309 -5.84 11.21 16.25
CA LEU A 309 -5.28 12.55 16.06
C LEU A 309 -5.40 13.41 17.33
N GLU A 310 -6.50 13.30 18.08
CA GLU A 310 -6.73 13.98 19.35
C GLU A 310 -5.85 13.42 20.49
N ARG A 311 -5.55 12.12 20.47
CA ARG A 311 -4.69 11.44 21.45
C ARG A 311 -3.21 11.46 21.15
N ARG A 312 -2.81 11.80 19.91
CA ARG A 312 -1.41 12.10 19.63
C ARG A 312 -0.97 13.18 20.62
N PRO A 313 0.06 12.92 21.45
CA PRO A 313 0.56 13.95 22.34
C PRO A 313 0.84 15.18 21.47
N PRO A 314 0.32 16.36 21.84
CA PRO A 314 0.55 17.55 21.05
C PRO A 314 2.05 17.64 20.82
N PRO A 315 2.52 17.80 19.56
CA PRO A 315 3.94 17.84 19.25
C PRO A 315 4.55 18.84 20.21
N VAL A 316 5.54 18.44 21.03
CA VAL A 316 6.05 19.22 22.17
C VAL A 316 6.13 20.70 21.79
N LEU A 317 5.06 21.42 22.13
CA LEU A 317 4.89 22.82 21.78
C LEU A 317 5.71 23.54 22.83
N SER A 318 6.87 24.06 22.44
CA SER A 318 7.59 25.06 23.20
C SER A 318 6.58 26.09 23.71
N ALA A 319 6.45 26.21 25.03
CA ALA A 319 5.50 27.09 25.68
C ALA A 319 5.62 28.51 25.11
N GLY A 320 4.57 28.99 24.47
CA GLY A 320 4.53 30.33 23.88
C GLY A 320 3.51 30.47 22.77
N GLY A 321 2.23 30.56 23.14
CA GLY A 321 1.12 30.74 22.20
C GLY A 321 1.30 31.95 21.29
N LYS A 322 1.40 31.68 19.98
CA LYS A 322 1.04 32.62 18.91
C LYS A 322 0.33 31.82 17.81
N LYS A 323 -0.78 32.38 17.32
CA LYS A 323 -1.60 31.91 16.19
C LYS A 323 -0.76 31.17 15.14
N LYS A 324 -1.21 29.98 14.72
CA LYS A 324 -0.66 29.18 13.62
C LYS A 324 -0.44 30.10 12.40
N LYS A 325 0.79 30.61 12.25
CA LYS A 325 1.23 31.27 11.02
C LYS A 325 1.20 30.18 9.96
N SER A 326 0.51 30.44 8.85
CA SER A 326 0.65 29.76 7.55
C SER A 326 2.07 29.18 7.44
N SER A 327 2.16 27.86 7.29
CA SER A 327 3.43 27.14 7.33
C SER A 327 4.37 27.77 6.30
N SER A 328 5.65 27.90 6.65
CA SER A 328 6.64 28.55 5.78
C SER A 328 6.80 27.87 4.41
N LEU A 329 6.26 26.66 4.21
CA LEU A 329 6.12 26.00 2.91
C LEU A 329 5.28 26.81 1.92
N GLU A 330 4.20 27.48 2.35
CA GLU A 330 3.28 28.15 1.44
C GLU A 330 3.90 29.34 0.69
N LYS A 331 5.03 29.88 1.19
CA LYS A 331 5.63 31.11 0.66
C LYS A 331 6.83 30.90 -0.26
N LYS A 332 7.54 29.77 -0.20
CA LYS A 332 8.78 29.54 -0.98
C LYS A 332 8.54 28.49 -2.07
N LYS A 333 8.74 28.86 -3.34
CA LYS A 333 8.86 27.90 -4.46
C LYS A 333 10.07 27.00 -4.20
N LEU A 334 9.85 25.69 -4.23
CA LEU A 334 10.91 24.68 -4.07
C LEU A 334 11.21 24.07 -5.43
N LYS A 335 12.47 23.66 -5.63
CA LYS A 335 12.89 22.83 -6.76
C LYS A 335 13.22 21.42 -6.27
N ILE A 336 12.48 20.44 -6.73
CA ILE A 336 12.58 19.03 -6.34
C ILE A 336 13.14 18.24 -7.51
N ALA A 337 14.25 17.55 -7.27
CA ALA A 337 14.84 16.64 -8.24
C ALA A 337 14.39 15.21 -7.98
N LEU A 338 13.84 14.57 -9.00
CA LEU A 338 13.49 13.15 -9.00
C LEU A 338 14.60 12.41 -9.74
N CYS A 339 15.54 11.82 -9.01
CA CYS A 339 16.71 11.14 -9.56
C CYS A 339 16.38 9.67 -9.77
N VAL A 340 16.33 9.26 -11.04
CA VAL A 340 15.90 7.92 -11.44
C VAL A 340 17.01 7.27 -12.28
N PRO A 341 17.72 6.26 -11.76
CA PRO A 341 18.62 5.45 -12.56
C PRO A 341 17.78 4.50 -13.43
N MET A 342 18.13 4.39 -14.70
CA MET A 342 17.39 3.60 -15.69
C MET A 342 18.33 2.71 -16.49
N THR A 343 17.84 1.54 -16.88
CA THR A 343 18.53 0.64 -17.81
C THR A 343 17.53 -0.17 -18.62
N SER A 344 17.88 -0.47 -19.87
CA SER A 344 17.15 -1.43 -20.71
C SER A 344 17.72 -2.84 -20.65
N ARG A 345 18.83 -3.05 -19.95
CA ARG A 345 19.47 -4.36 -19.87
C ARG A 345 18.61 -5.30 -19.05
N GLY A 346 18.44 -6.53 -19.56
CA GLY A 346 17.59 -7.54 -18.93
C GLY A 346 16.09 -7.29 -19.10
N THR A 347 15.69 -6.47 -20.07
CA THR A 347 14.29 -6.26 -20.45
C THR A 347 14.06 -6.61 -21.93
N GLU A 348 12.80 -6.81 -22.32
CA GLU A 348 12.38 -6.99 -23.74
C GLU A 348 11.94 -5.66 -24.37
N MET A 349 12.37 -4.53 -23.83
CA MET A 349 11.92 -3.24 -24.35
C MET A 349 12.46 -3.00 -25.76
N GLU A 350 11.56 -2.81 -26.71
CA GLU A 350 11.89 -2.45 -28.09
C GLU A 350 11.94 -0.92 -28.27
N GLY A 351 11.32 -0.18 -27.36
CA GLY A 351 11.16 1.28 -27.45
C GLY A 351 11.14 1.95 -26.09
N VAL A 352 11.51 3.24 -26.06
CA VAL A 352 11.55 4.02 -24.81
C VAL A 352 10.18 4.23 -24.21
N ASP A 353 9.11 4.13 -25.01
CA ASP A 353 7.70 4.22 -24.61
C ASP A 353 7.22 2.99 -23.84
N GLN A 354 7.93 1.87 -23.96
CA GLN A 354 7.70 0.68 -23.17
C GLN A 354 8.34 0.77 -21.79
N SER A 355 9.07 1.83 -21.43
CA SER A 355 9.74 1.93 -20.13
C SER A 355 8.80 1.80 -18.92
N PRO A 356 9.19 1.06 -17.86
CA PRO A 356 8.50 1.02 -16.56
C PRO A 356 8.23 2.40 -15.98
N LEU A 357 9.10 3.36 -16.32
CA LEU A 357 8.96 4.76 -15.97
C LEU A 357 7.54 5.28 -16.24
N TRP A 358 6.93 4.96 -17.38
CA TRP A 358 5.69 5.62 -17.78
C TRP A 358 4.47 5.16 -16.99
N PHE A 359 4.32 3.86 -16.80
CA PHE A 359 3.13 3.26 -16.20
C PHE A 359 3.25 3.04 -14.69
N ASN A 360 4.48 2.98 -14.15
CA ASN A 360 4.70 2.94 -12.71
C ASN A 360 4.95 4.37 -12.18
N LEU A 361 6.18 4.88 -12.32
CA LEU A 361 6.59 6.08 -11.60
C LEU A 361 5.92 7.35 -12.13
N PHE A 362 5.96 7.58 -13.44
CA PHE A 362 5.52 8.84 -14.04
C PHE A 362 4.01 9.04 -13.87
N ALA A 363 3.20 8.02 -14.19
CA ALA A 363 1.75 8.09 -14.02
C ALA A 363 1.36 8.33 -12.55
N SER A 364 1.90 7.54 -11.62
CA SER A 364 1.61 7.68 -10.20
C SER A 364 2.11 9.01 -9.63
N PHE A 365 3.26 9.51 -10.08
CA PHE A 365 3.77 10.84 -9.73
C PHE A 365 2.82 11.95 -10.18
N VAL A 366 2.40 11.96 -11.45
CA VAL A 366 1.51 13.02 -11.95
C VAL A 366 0.18 13.02 -11.20
N GLU A 367 -0.34 11.84 -10.83
CA GLU A 367 -1.54 11.72 -10.00
C GLU A 367 -1.31 12.18 -8.55
N SER A 368 -0.12 11.95 -8.00
CA SER A 368 0.19 12.29 -6.61
C SER A 368 0.15 13.78 -6.31
N ILE A 369 0.24 14.65 -7.34
CA ILE A 369 0.33 16.10 -7.18
C ILE A 369 -1.00 16.79 -7.55
N ASP A 370 -1.50 17.65 -6.66
CA ASP A 370 -2.55 18.63 -7.00
C ASP A 370 -1.93 19.78 -7.81
N TRP A 371 -2.01 19.68 -9.14
CA TRP A 371 -1.42 20.67 -10.04
C TRP A 371 -2.13 22.02 -10.04
N HIS A 372 -3.36 22.12 -9.52
CA HIS A 372 -3.99 23.43 -9.34
C HIS A 372 -3.28 24.23 -8.25
N LYS A 373 -2.96 23.57 -7.14
CA LYS A 373 -2.32 24.21 -5.97
C LYS A 373 -0.80 24.17 -6.01
N ASN A 374 -0.20 23.24 -6.76
CA ASN A 374 1.24 23.05 -6.80
C ASN A 374 1.99 24.35 -7.16
N ARG A 375 2.91 24.75 -6.29
CA ARG A 375 3.80 25.91 -6.47
C ARG A 375 5.25 25.51 -6.74
N HIS A 376 5.56 24.22 -6.66
CA HIS A 376 6.91 23.69 -6.73
C HIS A 376 7.26 23.26 -8.15
N GLU A 377 8.55 23.24 -8.41
CA GLU A 377 9.13 22.76 -9.66
C GLU A 377 9.66 21.35 -9.46
N PHE A 378 9.26 20.45 -10.35
CA PHE A 378 9.72 19.07 -10.38
C PHE A 378 10.57 18.86 -11.63
N VAL A 379 11.74 18.28 -11.44
CA VAL A 379 12.66 17.97 -12.54
C VAL A 379 13.02 16.50 -12.43
N PHE A 380 12.65 15.71 -13.43
CA PHE A 380 13.14 14.35 -13.59
C PHE A 380 14.57 14.39 -14.09
N TYR A 381 15.48 13.79 -13.34
CA TYR A 381 16.87 13.54 -13.71
C TYR A 381 16.99 12.05 -14.00
N LEU A 382 16.96 11.69 -15.28
CA LEU A 382 17.10 10.29 -15.70
C LEU A 382 18.57 10.04 -16.05
N GLY A 383 19.13 8.99 -15.45
CA GLY A 383 20.51 8.58 -15.64
C GLY A 383 20.58 7.21 -16.31
N PHE A 384 21.41 7.10 -17.34
CA PHE A 384 21.62 5.86 -18.08
C PHE A 384 23.10 5.51 -18.12
N ASP A 385 23.41 4.23 -18.14
CA ASP A 385 24.78 3.76 -18.37
C ASP A 385 25.18 4.02 -19.82
N ARG A 386 26.43 4.44 -20.05
CA ARG A 386 27.00 4.43 -21.41
C ARG A 386 27.00 3.00 -21.96
N GLY A 387 26.63 2.85 -23.22
CA GLY A 387 26.45 1.57 -23.92
C GLY A 387 25.14 0.85 -23.59
N ASP A 388 24.17 1.49 -22.96
CA ASP A 388 22.81 0.94 -22.84
C ASP A 388 22.16 0.81 -24.23
N ALA A 389 21.68 -0.40 -24.57
CA ALA A 389 21.28 -0.77 -25.93
C ALA A 389 20.09 0.06 -26.47
N LEU A 390 19.22 0.53 -25.57
CA LEU A 390 18.08 1.36 -25.91
C LEU A 390 18.37 2.84 -25.65
N TYR A 391 18.82 3.18 -24.45
CA TYR A 391 18.89 4.57 -23.99
C TYR A 391 20.13 5.33 -24.44
N ASP A 392 21.21 4.65 -24.82
CA ASP A 392 22.43 5.27 -25.38
C ASP A 392 22.49 5.13 -26.91
N THR A 393 21.36 5.44 -27.55
CA THR A 393 21.23 5.53 -29.01
C THR A 393 20.89 6.96 -29.41
N GLY A 394 21.25 7.36 -30.64
CA GLY A 394 21.16 8.76 -31.08
C GLY A 394 19.76 9.37 -30.98
N ASP A 395 18.71 8.58 -31.26
CA ASP A 395 17.33 9.07 -31.30
C ASP A 395 16.59 8.92 -29.96
N ALA A 396 16.98 7.96 -29.10
CA ALA A 396 16.27 7.65 -27.85
C ALA A 396 16.11 8.86 -26.92
N TRP A 397 17.08 9.77 -26.86
CA TRP A 397 16.99 10.96 -26.02
C TRP A 397 15.95 11.97 -26.54
N SER A 398 15.83 12.09 -27.85
CA SER A 398 14.83 12.95 -28.48
C SER A 398 13.44 12.33 -28.33
N GLU A 399 13.34 11.01 -28.49
CA GLU A 399 12.12 10.24 -28.23
C GLU A 399 11.68 10.34 -26.78
N LEU A 400 12.58 10.14 -25.80
CA LEU A 400 12.28 10.29 -24.37
C LEU A 400 11.76 11.69 -24.03
N ARG A 401 12.35 12.74 -24.61
CA ARG A 401 11.86 14.12 -24.42
C ARG A 401 10.48 14.33 -25.04
N GLY A 402 10.23 13.74 -26.21
CA GLY A 402 8.93 13.74 -26.86
C GLY A 402 7.88 13.01 -26.02
N ALA A 403 8.17 11.76 -25.67
CA ALA A 403 7.35 10.89 -24.84
C ALA A 403 7.01 11.54 -23.50
N PHE A 404 7.99 12.11 -22.79
CA PHE A 404 7.76 12.80 -21.52
C PHE A 404 6.71 13.90 -21.64
N LYS A 405 6.80 14.76 -22.66
CA LYS A 405 5.82 15.82 -22.89
C LYS A 405 4.45 15.26 -23.28
N ILE A 406 4.42 14.26 -24.15
CA ILE A 406 3.18 13.63 -24.61
C ILE A 406 2.46 12.96 -23.43
N GLN A 407 3.18 12.15 -22.65
CA GLN A 407 2.62 11.44 -21.50
C GLN A 407 2.20 12.42 -20.40
N ALA A 408 2.96 13.49 -20.13
CA ALA A 408 2.55 14.54 -19.20
C ALA A 408 1.21 15.17 -19.60
N LYS A 409 1.07 15.54 -20.89
CA LYS A 409 -0.16 16.15 -21.42
C LYS A 409 -1.34 15.19 -21.37
N LYS A 410 -1.12 13.91 -21.74
CA LYS A 410 -2.14 12.86 -21.68
C LYS A 410 -2.61 12.64 -20.24
N ALA A 411 -1.68 12.43 -19.30
CA ALA A 411 -2.00 12.19 -17.89
C ALA A 411 -2.74 13.37 -17.25
N LEU A 412 -2.28 14.61 -17.45
CA LEU A 412 -2.96 15.79 -16.94
C LEU A 412 -4.36 15.97 -17.54
N LYS A 413 -4.52 15.74 -18.85
CA LYS A 413 -5.83 15.81 -19.50
C LYS A 413 -6.78 14.74 -18.96
N TRP A 414 -6.29 13.52 -18.75
CA TRP A 414 -7.05 12.41 -18.19
C TRP A 414 -7.50 12.69 -16.75
N LEU A 415 -6.66 13.34 -15.94
CA LEU A 415 -7.00 13.82 -14.60
C LEU A 415 -7.97 15.02 -14.60
N GLY A 416 -8.44 15.48 -15.76
CA GLY A 416 -9.41 16.57 -15.88
C GLY A 416 -8.81 17.97 -15.82
N TYR A 417 -7.48 18.13 -15.90
CA TYR A 417 -6.87 19.46 -15.91
C TYR A 417 -7.10 20.16 -17.26
N GLY A 418 -7.52 21.43 -17.21
CA GLY A 418 -7.73 22.24 -18.41
C GLY A 418 -6.43 22.64 -19.14
N ASN A 419 -6.56 23.06 -20.40
CA ASN A 419 -5.45 23.43 -21.28
C ASN A 419 -4.47 24.45 -20.67
N TRP A 420 -4.96 25.37 -19.83
CA TRP A 420 -4.10 26.35 -19.16
C TRP A 420 -3.15 25.69 -18.16
N THR A 421 -3.64 24.79 -17.30
CA THR A 421 -2.80 24.06 -16.34
C THR A 421 -1.80 23.18 -17.07
N ILE A 422 -2.25 22.47 -18.12
CA ILE A 422 -1.37 21.62 -18.94
C ILE A 422 -0.22 22.43 -19.54
N ARG A 423 -0.52 23.58 -20.17
CA ARG A 423 0.48 24.45 -20.77
C ARG A 423 1.47 25.00 -19.73
N ARG A 424 0.98 25.38 -18.55
CA ARG A 424 1.80 25.87 -17.44
C ARG A 424 2.76 24.80 -16.93
N VAL A 425 2.25 23.58 -16.72
CA VAL A 425 3.00 22.47 -16.16
C VAL A 425 4.04 21.94 -17.13
N VAL A 426 3.70 21.83 -18.43
CA VAL A 426 4.54 21.12 -19.42
C VAL A 426 5.34 22.05 -20.34
N ASP A 427 4.81 23.24 -20.69
CA ASP A 427 5.36 24.04 -21.80
C ASP A 427 6.08 25.34 -21.36
N VAL A 428 5.50 26.16 -20.47
CA VAL A 428 5.95 27.58 -20.32
C VAL A 428 6.01 28.13 -18.89
N GLY A 429 5.66 27.35 -17.86
CA GLY A 429 5.70 27.82 -16.46
C GLY A 429 4.64 28.89 -16.11
N ARG A 430 4.64 29.34 -14.85
CA ARG A 430 3.68 30.34 -14.32
C ARG A 430 3.86 31.77 -14.85
N ASN A 431 5.10 32.16 -15.16
CA ASN A 431 5.44 33.51 -15.61
C ASN A 431 5.80 33.48 -17.11
N LYS A 432 5.60 34.58 -17.85
CA LYS A 432 6.07 34.68 -19.24
C LYS A 432 7.58 34.41 -19.30
N GLY A 433 7.98 33.33 -19.96
CA GLY A 433 9.37 32.89 -20.07
C GLY A 433 9.89 32.06 -18.88
N GLY A 434 9.02 31.64 -17.94
CA GLY A 434 9.40 30.78 -16.83
C GLY A 434 9.66 29.33 -17.28
N ALA A 435 10.47 28.59 -16.51
CA ALA A 435 10.60 27.15 -16.70
C ALA A 435 9.26 26.44 -16.35
N PRO A 436 8.91 25.35 -17.06
CA PRO A 436 7.72 24.56 -16.74
C PRO A 436 7.78 23.97 -15.33
N ASP A 437 6.61 23.78 -14.70
CA ASP A 437 6.54 23.20 -13.34
C ASP A 437 6.99 21.73 -13.32
N LEU A 438 6.99 21.05 -14.48
CA LEU A 438 7.46 19.69 -14.68
C LEU A 438 8.43 19.65 -15.88
N SER A 439 9.65 19.17 -15.67
CA SER A 439 10.67 19.09 -16.72
C SER A 439 11.54 17.83 -16.62
N LEU A 440 12.34 17.60 -17.65
CA LEU A 440 13.18 16.42 -17.82
C LEU A 440 14.63 16.82 -18.16
N ARG A 441 15.58 16.15 -17.53
CA ARG A 441 17.02 16.18 -17.82
C ARG A 441 17.53 14.75 -17.98
N LEU A 442 18.37 14.53 -18.98
CA LEU A 442 18.92 13.22 -19.33
C LEU A 442 20.45 13.28 -19.17
N PHE A 443 21.04 12.25 -18.58
CA PHE A 443 22.48 12.14 -18.36
C PHE A 443 22.97 10.73 -18.67
N HIS A 444 24.16 10.66 -19.28
CA HIS A 444 24.94 9.43 -19.32
C HIS A 444 25.98 9.43 -18.22
N PHE A 445 26.22 8.24 -17.68
CA PHE A 445 27.33 7.98 -16.77
C PHE A 445 28.24 6.91 -17.34
N ASP A 446 29.53 7.19 -17.20
CA ASP A 446 30.60 6.25 -17.53
C ASP A 446 30.87 5.35 -16.34
N ASP A 447 31.20 4.09 -16.61
CA ASP A 447 31.61 3.09 -15.62
C ASP A 447 30.59 2.79 -14.51
N THR A 448 29.31 3.15 -14.70
CA THR A 448 28.22 2.87 -13.76
C THR A 448 27.46 1.58 -14.06
N LEU A 449 27.97 0.75 -14.98
CA LEU A 449 27.35 -0.53 -15.27
C LEU A 449 27.21 -1.37 -13.99
N GLY A 450 25.96 -1.78 -13.71
CA GLY A 450 25.63 -2.55 -12.51
C GLY A 450 25.73 -1.74 -11.21
N ALA A 451 25.87 -0.41 -11.31
CA ALA A 451 26.12 0.49 -10.21
C ALA A 451 25.08 1.64 -10.12
N PRO A 452 23.78 1.32 -9.97
CA PRO A 452 22.71 2.32 -9.91
C PRO A 452 22.91 3.37 -8.81
N SER A 453 23.50 3.00 -7.66
CA SER A 453 23.74 3.92 -6.55
C SER A 453 24.77 5.00 -6.93
N GLN A 454 25.71 4.68 -7.82
CA GLN A 454 26.67 5.64 -8.36
C GLN A 454 26.03 6.56 -9.40
N ALA A 455 25.15 6.03 -10.26
CA ALA A 455 24.35 6.84 -11.18
C ALA A 455 23.46 7.84 -10.41
N VAL A 456 22.77 7.40 -9.35
CA VAL A 456 21.98 8.30 -8.48
C VAL A 456 22.86 9.37 -7.85
N SER A 457 24.05 9.02 -7.35
CA SER A 457 24.98 10.00 -6.77
C SER A 457 25.45 11.04 -7.80
N GLY A 458 25.64 10.63 -9.05
CA GLY A 458 25.90 11.52 -10.17
C GLY A 458 24.72 12.45 -10.46
N LEU A 459 23.50 11.91 -10.54
CA LEU A 459 22.27 12.68 -10.77
C LEU A 459 22.02 13.70 -9.66
N ALA A 460 22.18 13.29 -8.39
CA ALA A 460 21.98 14.14 -7.22
C ALA A 460 22.93 15.35 -7.22
N ARG A 461 24.22 15.15 -7.56
CA ARG A 461 25.19 16.24 -7.72
C ARG A 461 24.78 17.22 -8.83
N ARG A 462 24.36 16.71 -9.99
CA ARG A 462 23.87 17.55 -11.09
C ARG A 462 22.63 18.34 -10.67
N ALA A 463 21.69 17.69 -10.00
CA ALA A 463 20.47 18.31 -9.52
C ALA A 463 20.74 19.45 -8.52
N VAL A 464 21.62 19.24 -7.54
CA VAL A 464 21.99 20.26 -6.56
C VAL A 464 22.74 21.41 -7.23
N SER A 465 23.65 21.11 -8.17
CA SER A 465 24.33 22.12 -8.99
C SER A 465 23.35 22.95 -9.82
N ASP A 466 22.26 22.33 -10.30
CA ASP A 466 21.16 23.00 -11.00
C ASP A 466 20.21 23.75 -10.04
N GLY A 467 20.54 23.82 -8.75
CA GLY A 467 19.82 24.58 -7.73
C GLY A 467 18.68 23.85 -7.04
N ALA A 468 18.56 22.53 -7.17
CA ALA A 468 17.55 21.75 -6.45
C ALA A 468 17.66 21.94 -4.92
N ASP A 469 16.51 22.11 -4.27
CA ASP A 469 16.41 22.19 -2.81
C ASP A 469 16.40 20.79 -2.20
N TYR A 470 15.63 19.88 -2.80
CA TYR A 470 15.49 18.50 -2.35
C TYR A 470 15.75 17.53 -3.50
N VAL A 471 16.30 16.38 -3.15
CA VAL A 471 16.60 15.26 -4.04
C VAL A 471 15.81 14.06 -3.54
N TYR A 472 15.07 13.43 -4.44
CA TYR A 472 14.36 12.18 -4.21
C TYR A 472 14.98 11.11 -5.10
N GLN A 473 15.63 10.11 -4.50
CA GLN A 473 16.02 8.90 -5.19
C GLN A 473 14.79 8.00 -5.34
N LEU A 474 14.51 7.61 -6.59
CA LEU A 474 13.37 6.78 -6.99
C LEU A 474 13.83 5.77 -8.03
N ASN A 475 13.11 4.66 -8.17
CA ASN A 475 13.31 3.71 -9.24
C ASN A 475 12.26 3.92 -10.35
N ASP A 476 12.55 3.44 -11.56
CA ASP A 476 11.63 3.57 -12.70
C ASP A 476 10.36 2.73 -12.55
N ASP A 477 10.41 1.68 -11.73
CA ASP A 477 9.32 0.77 -11.38
C ASP A 477 8.62 1.09 -10.04
N THR A 478 8.88 2.27 -9.47
CA THR A 478 8.20 2.77 -8.26
C THR A 478 6.77 3.21 -8.57
N ILE A 479 5.82 2.91 -7.69
CA ILE A 479 4.47 3.48 -7.68
C ILE A 479 4.31 4.34 -6.43
N LEU A 480 4.05 5.65 -6.61
CA LEU A 480 3.73 6.57 -5.53
C LEU A 480 2.25 6.45 -5.14
N VAL A 481 1.97 5.95 -3.93
CA VAL A 481 0.59 5.69 -3.47
C VAL A 481 0.01 6.90 -2.73
N SER A 482 0.80 7.56 -1.88
CA SER A 482 0.36 8.74 -1.13
C SER A 482 0.44 10.02 -1.97
N LYS A 483 -0.54 10.92 -1.84
CA LYS A 483 -0.58 12.22 -2.57
C LYS A 483 0.18 13.34 -1.84
N ASP A 484 0.09 13.40 -0.51
CA ASP A 484 0.71 14.47 0.30
C ASP A 484 2.18 14.21 0.66
N TRP A 485 2.85 13.34 -0.09
CA TRP A 485 4.21 12.88 0.20
C TRP A 485 5.21 14.04 0.30
N LEU A 486 5.13 15.03 -0.59
CA LEU A 486 6.11 16.10 -0.65
C LEU A 486 6.11 16.95 0.62
N GLU A 487 4.93 17.38 1.07
CA GLU A 487 4.79 18.20 2.27
C GLU A 487 5.29 17.43 3.50
N ILE A 488 4.87 16.18 3.63
CA ILE A 488 5.24 15.31 4.75
C ILE A 488 6.77 15.11 4.83
N LEU A 489 7.43 14.78 3.71
CA LEU A 489 8.87 14.53 3.69
C LEU A 489 9.68 15.82 3.89
N VAL A 490 9.26 16.94 3.29
CA VAL A 490 9.89 18.25 3.49
C VAL A 490 9.78 18.72 4.93
N GLU A 491 8.60 18.60 5.55
CA GLU A 491 8.39 18.99 6.93
C GLU A 491 9.22 18.15 7.90
N SER A 492 9.33 16.84 7.64
CA SER A 492 10.18 15.93 8.43
C SER A 492 11.63 16.40 8.46
N LEU A 493 12.20 16.71 7.29
CA LEU A 493 13.58 17.19 7.19
C LEU A 493 13.76 18.57 7.82
N ARG A 494 12.83 19.51 7.58
CA ARG A 494 12.88 20.86 8.18
C ARG A 494 12.82 20.83 9.70
N ALA A 495 12.04 19.90 10.25
CA ALA A 495 11.86 19.71 11.68
C ALA A 495 12.98 18.87 12.33
N SER A 496 14.05 18.55 11.59
CA SER A 496 15.12 17.72 12.11
C SER A 496 15.73 18.31 13.40
N PRO A 497 15.86 17.49 14.47
CA PRO A 497 16.31 17.94 15.78
C PRO A 497 17.83 18.16 15.85
N LEU A 498 18.58 17.77 14.81
CA LEU A 498 20.03 18.00 14.74
C LEU A 498 20.32 19.36 14.11
N ALA A 499 19.76 19.59 12.93
CA ALA A 499 19.76 20.87 12.24
C ALA A 499 18.63 20.88 11.20
N PRO A 500 17.97 22.02 10.94
CA PRO A 500 16.93 22.09 9.92
C PRO A 500 17.44 21.60 8.56
N ASN A 501 16.66 20.69 7.94
CA ASN A 501 16.97 20.01 6.69
C ASN A 501 18.16 19.04 6.71
N LEU A 502 18.74 18.72 7.88
CA LEU A 502 19.73 17.67 7.98
C LEU A 502 19.05 16.33 8.27
N GLY A 503 19.30 15.32 7.43
CA GLY A 503 18.76 13.98 7.61
C GLY A 503 18.36 13.33 6.31
N VAL A 504 17.67 12.20 6.44
CA VAL A 504 16.96 11.52 5.35
C VAL A 504 15.52 11.28 5.77
N ALA A 505 14.58 11.49 4.86
CA ALA A 505 13.20 11.05 4.99
C ALA A 505 12.91 10.05 3.88
N GLY A 506 11.91 9.19 4.07
CA GLY A 506 11.48 8.30 3.01
C GLY A 506 10.13 7.67 3.31
N PRO A 507 9.48 7.13 2.27
CA PRO A 507 8.22 6.43 2.42
C PRO A 507 8.39 5.05 3.04
N LEU A 508 7.28 4.48 3.50
CA LEU A 508 7.13 3.04 3.68
C LEU A 508 7.06 2.37 2.31
N ASP A 509 8.02 1.49 2.01
CA ASP A 509 7.95 0.59 0.87
C ASP A 509 7.20 -0.68 1.29
N THR A 510 6.07 -0.94 0.63
CA THR A 510 5.21 -2.10 0.89
C THR A 510 5.88 -3.46 0.63
N ASN A 511 7.06 -3.48 0.00
CA ASN A 511 7.86 -4.68 -0.18
C ASN A 511 9.10 -4.72 0.74
N ASN A 512 9.43 -3.63 1.44
CA ASN A 512 10.57 -3.56 2.34
C ASN A 512 10.38 -2.47 3.41
N GLU A 513 9.83 -2.86 4.57
CA GLU A 513 9.56 -1.92 5.66
C GLU A 513 10.79 -1.65 6.55
N ARG A 514 11.90 -2.38 6.35
CA ARG A 514 13.07 -2.34 7.23
C ARG A 514 13.97 -1.13 6.97
N ILE A 515 14.08 -0.73 5.71
CA ILE A 515 15.01 0.31 5.23
C ILE A 515 14.33 1.28 4.28
N LEU A 516 14.91 2.47 4.11
CA LEU A 516 14.49 3.46 3.13
C LEU A 516 15.03 3.08 1.75
N THR A 517 14.21 2.41 0.95
CA THR A 517 14.51 2.11 -0.47
C THR A 517 14.36 3.31 -1.40
N HIS A 518 13.72 4.37 -0.91
CA HIS A 518 13.46 5.62 -1.65
C HIS A 518 13.84 6.81 -0.76
N ALA A 519 15.08 7.26 -0.87
CA ALA A 519 15.61 8.31 -0.01
C ALA A 519 15.25 9.72 -0.52
N PHE A 520 14.63 10.51 0.36
CA PHE A 520 14.36 11.92 0.17
C PHE A 520 15.26 12.75 1.09
N VAL A 521 16.10 13.58 0.50
CA VAL A 521 17.09 14.40 1.23
C VAL A 521 17.02 15.86 0.78
N HIS A 522 17.48 16.76 1.63
CA HIS A 522 17.77 18.14 1.23
C HIS A 522 19.18 18.22 0.64
N ARG A 523 19.47 19.28 -0.12
CA ARG A 523 20.84 19.57 -0.64
C ARG A 523 21.93 19.51 0.42
N THR A 524 21.60 19.75 1.69
CA THR A 524 22.51 19.63 2.83
C THR A 524 23.13 18.24 2.97
N HIS A 525 22.47 17.18 2.49
CA HIS A 525 23.08 15.86 2.41
C HIS A 525 24.34 15.87 1.53
N LEU A 526 24.26 16.51 0.35
CA LEU A 526 25.39 16.67 -0.55
C LEU A 526 26.43 17.65 -0.01
N ASP A 527 26.03 18.66 0.77
CA ASP A 527 26.98 19.52 1.48
C ASP A 527 27.83 18.74 2.52
N VAL A 528 27.29 17.64 3.07
CA VAL A 528 27.98 16.79 4.06
C VAL A 528 28.85 15.74 3.38
N PHE A 529 28.32 15.06 2.36
CA PHE A 529 28.90 13.84 1.80
C PHE A 529 29.47 13.98 0.38
N ASP A 530 29.16 15.07 -0.33
CA ASP A 530 29.45 15.29 -1.75
C ASP A 530 28.82 14.25 -2.72
N ALA A 531 28.14 13.23 -2.20
CA ALA A 531 27.45 12.20 -2.96
C ALA A 531 26.18 11.75 -2.24
N MET A 532 25.24 11.14 -2.97
CA MET A 532 24.04 10.54 -2.37
C MET A 532 24.40 9.28 -1.57
N PHE A 533 25.38 8.52 -2.07
CA PHE A 533 25.87 7.30 -1.45
C PHE A 533 27.39 7.25 -1.53
N PRO A 534 28.07 6.61 -0.55
CA PRO A 534 29.50 6.36 -0.64
C PRO A 534 29.89 5.59 -1.92
N PRO A 535 31.06 5.89 -2.51
CA PRO A 535 31.57 5.15 -3.68
C PRO A 535 31.72 3.64 -3.48
N ALA A 536 31.79 3.19 -2.23
CA ALA A 536 31.89 1.78 -1.86
C ALA A 536 30.61 0.98 -2.19
N PHE A 537 29.45 1.62 -2.34
CA PHE A 537 28.19 0.95 -2.64
C PHE A 537 27.82 1.15 -4.10
N ARG A 538 27.97 0.09 -4.91
CA ARG A 538 27.59 0.14 -6.33
C ARG A 538 26.07 -0.04 -6.51
N ASN A 539 25.51 -1.03 -5.83
CA ASN A 539 24.11 -1.45 -5.98
C ASN A 539 23.42 -1.69 -4.63
N TRP A 540 23.63 -2.86 -4.01
CA TRP A 540 23.11 -3.23 -2.71
C TRP A 540 23.81 -2.44 -1.60
N TRP A 541 23.19 -2.41 -0.41
CA TRP A 541 23.68 -1.76 0.81
C TRP A 541 23.69 -0.23 0.82
N SER A 542 23.45 0.45 -0.31
CA SER A 542 23.26 1.91 -0.32
C SER A 542 22.05 2.34 0.51
N ASP A 543 20.98 1.55 0.44
CA ASP A 543 19.72 1.80 1.16
C ASP A 543 19.89 1.52 2.66
N ASP A 544 20.60 0.44 3.03
CA ASP A 544 20.97 0.17 4.42
C ASP A 544 21.86 1.29 4.99
N TRP A 545 22.85 1.76 4.22
CA TRP A 545 23.73 2.85 4.67
C TRP A 545 22.95 4.14 4.92
N ILE A 546 22.13 4.59 3.96
CA ILE A 546 21.42 5.85 4.11
C ILE A 546 20.37 5.80 5.22
N SER A 547 19.77 4.63 5.44
CA SER A 547 18.84 4.37 6.54
C SER A 547 19.51 4.43 7.92
N ALA A 548 20.83 4.22 7.99
CA ALA A 548 21.58 4.14 9.23
C ALA A 548 22.41 5.41 9.54
N VAL A 549 22.95 6.08 8.53
CA VAL A 549 24.01 7.09 8.69
C VAL A 549 23.61 8.31 9.53
N TYR A 550 22.33 8.68 9.52
CA TYR A 550 21.79 9.79 10.31
C TYR A 550 21.30 9.38 11.70
N GLY A 551 21.33 8.09 12.01
CA GLY A 551 20.74 7.51 13.21
C GLY A 551 19.23 7.74 13.33
N ALA A 552 18.63 7.28 14.44
CA ALA A 552 17.18 7.37 14.63
C ALA A 552 16.64 8.80 14.76
N ARG A 553 17.49 9.79 15.10
CA ARG A 553 17.06 11.18 15.34
C ARG A 553 16.85 11.99 14.06
N ALA A 554 17.50 11.61 12.96
CA ALA A 554 17.42 12.32 11.68
C ALA A 554 17.17 11.38 10.49
N THR A 555 16.62 10.21 10.77
CA THR A 555 16.07 9.27 9.79
C THR A 555 14.55 9.22 9.98
N PHE A 556 13.81 9.74 9.01
CA PHE A 556 12.35 9.89 9.07
C PHE A 556 11.68 8.89 8.14
N ALA A 557 11.53 7.64 8.60
CA ALA A 557 10.74 6.62 7.91
C ALA A 557 9.24 6.89 8.11
N ARG A 558 8.60 7.48 7.11
CA ARG A 558 7.22 7.97 7.18
C ARG A 558 6.24 6.89 6.75
N LYS A 559 5.59 6.26 7.74
CA LYS A 559 4.55 5.23 7.51
C LYS A 559 3.28 5.78 6.84
N ASP A 560 3.07 7.09 6.90
CA ASP A 560 1.97 7.81 6.25
C ASP A 560 2.28 8.22 4.81
N VAL A 561 3.49 7.97 4.32
CA VAL A 561 3.86 8.09 2.91
C VAL A 561 4.17 6.70 2.38
N VAL A 562 3.38 6.20 1.44
CA VAL A 562 3.49 4.82 0.97
C VAL A 562 3.94 4.77 -0.50
N VAL A 563 4.83 3.83 -0.78
CA VAL A 563 5.22 3.44 -2.14
C VAL A 563 5.14 1.92 -2.33
N THR A 564 5.00 1.50 -3.58
CA THR A 564 5.06 0.09 -3.97
C THR A 564 6.10 -0.08 -5.07
N HIS A 565 6.99 -1.05 -4.90
CA HIS A 565 8.02 -1.37 -5.88
C HIS A 565 7.51 -2.47 -6.82
N ASN A 566 7.35 -2.19 -8.11
CA ASN A 566 6.91 -3.18 -9.08
C ASN A 566 8.10 -3.97 -9.65
N VAL A 567 8.79 -4.72 -8.79
CA VAL A 567 10.09 -5.38 -9.07
C VAL A 567 10.07 -6.36 -10.25
N GLN A 568 8.89 -6.79 -10.69
CA GLN A 568 8.70 -7.72 -11.82
C GLN A 568 8.45 -7.01 -13.15
N SER A 569 8.33 -5.68 -13.16
CA SER A 569 8.06 -4.93 -14.39
C SER A 569 9.16 -5.16 -15.42
N GLN A 570 8.84 -5.96 -16.45
CA GLN A 570 9.61 -6.15 -17.70
C GLN A 570 10.97 -6.85 -17.57
N LYS A 571 11.17 -7.74 -16.60
CA LYS A 571 12.41 -8.53 -16.49
C LYS A 571 12.31 -9.87 -17.23
N THR A 572 13.35 -10.20 -18.00
CA THR A 572 13.53 -11.53 -18.63
C THR A 572 14.45 -12.41 -17.79
N GLY A 573 13.98 -12.83 -16.61
CA GLY A 573 14.73 -13.81 -15.81
C GLY A 573 14.73 -13.53 -14.31
N ALA A 574 15.91 -13.44 -13.71
CA ALA A 574 16.09 -13.37 -12.26
C ALA A 574 15.35 -12.18 -11.63
N TRP A 575 14.82 -12.37 -10.42
CA TRP A 575 14.09 -11.35 -9.65
C TRP A 575 14.91 -10.08 -9.42
N ASN A 576 16.22 -10.22 -9.25
CA ASN A 576 17.12 -9.12 -8.98
C ASN A 576 17.68 -8.54 -10.29
N ARG A 577 17.66 -7.21 -10.42
CA ARG A 577 18.28 -6.50 -11.56
C ARG A 577 19.81 -6.58 -11.50
N TYR A 578 20.37 -6.80 -10.32
CA TYR A 578 21.81 -6.88 -10.06
C TYR A 578 22.14 -7.95 -9.04
N ASP A 579 23.31 -8.58 -9.20
CA ASP A 579 23.86 -9.52 -8.21
C ASP A 579 24.12 -8.83 -6.87
N VAL A 580 23.91 -9.56 -5.78
CA VAL A 580 24.16 -9.07 -4.42
C VAL A 580 25.67 -8.88 -4.23
N ASP A 581 26.08 -7.65 -3.90
CA ASP A 581 27.47 -7.34 -3.59
C ASP A 581 27.77 -7.66 -2.12
N HIS A 582 28.17 -8.90 -1.84
CA HIS A 582 28.55 -9.33 -0.49
C HIS A 582 29.82 -8.63 0.04
N ALA A 583 30.68 -8.09 -0.84
CA ALA A 583 31.86 -7.36 -0.38
C ALA A 583 31.49 -5.99 0.21
N ALA A 584 30.47 -5.35 -0.36
CA ALA A 584 29.91 -4.10 0.14
C ALA A 584 29.28 -4.24 1.55
N GLU A 585 28.72 -5.41 1.88
CA GLU A 585 28.19 -5.70 3.23
C GLU A 585 29.26 -5.54 4.31
N LEU A 586 30.46 -6.08 4.06
CA LEU A 586 31.57 -6.09 5.01
C LEU A 586 32.06 -4.68 5.36
N VAL A 587 31.90 -3.73 4.44
CA VAL A 587 32.31 -2.33 4.62
C VAL A 587 31.17 -1.43 5.08
N LEU A 588 29.93 -1.92 5.15
CA LEU A 588 28.76 -1.11 5.53
C LEU A 588 28.96 -0.40 6.87
N ARG A 589 29.41 -1.14 7.89
CA ARG A 589 29.66 -0.61 9.23
C ARG A 589 30.70 0.52 9.22
N ASP A 590 31.81 0.34 8.51
CA ASP A 590 32.87 1.34 8.39
C ASP A 590 32.35 2.60 7.67
N GLN A 591 31.59 2.44 6.58
CA GLN A 591 31.00 3.57 5.86
C GLN A 591 29.97 4.33 6.68
N VAL A 592 29.16 3.65 7.49
CA VAL A 592 28.24 4.31 8.44
C VAL A 592 29.05 5.12 9.44
N GLN A 593 30.10 4.54 10.06
CA GLN A 593 30.96 5.25 11.02
C GLN A 593 31.63 6.48 10.42
N ARG A 594 32.19 6.36 9.21
CA ARG A 594 32.75 7.51 8.46
C ARG A 594 31.70 8.58 8.21
N GLY A 595 30.48 8.16 7.89
CA GLY A 595 29.37 9.09 7.68
C GLY A 595 28.99 9.86 8.97
N PHE A 596 28.93 9.17 10.11
CA PHE A 596 28.73 9.81 11.43
C PHE A 596 29.80 10.87 11.73
N VAL A 597 31.07 10.58 11.42
CA VAL A 597 32.17 11.53 11.60
C VAL A 597 31.99 12.77 10.72
N GLN A 598 31.62 12.58 9.45
CA GLN A 598 31.38 13.70 8.52
C GLN A 598 30.19 14.57 8.97
N ILE A 599 29.08 13.96 9.37
CA ILE A 599 27.93 14.71 9.91
C ILE A 599 28.32 15.49 11.16
N ASN A 600 29.03 14.87 12.10
CA ASN A 600 29.45 15.55 13.33
C ASN A 600 30.45 16.69 13.08
N ALA A 601 31.33 16.54 12.09
CA ALA A 601 32.21 17.63 11.66
C ALA A 601 31.39 18.80 11.09
N TRP A 602 30.43 18.52 10.21
CA TRP A 602 29.54 19.52 9.63
C TRP A 602 28.68 20.24 10.67
N LEU A 603 28.13 19.50 11.65
CA LEU A 603 27.34 20.03 12.76
C LEU A 603 28.18 20.96 13.65
N ARG A 604 29.40 20.53 14.00
CA ARG A 604 30.31 21.31 14.85
C ARG A 604 30.72 22.63 14.19
N ASP A 605 31.05 22.59 12.91
CA ASP A 605 31.41 23.77 12.11
C ASP A 605 30.29 24.84 12.08
N ARG A 606 29.03 24.41 12.27
CA ARG A 606 27.84 25.28 12.27
C ARG A 606 27.26 25.55 13.65
N GLY A 607 27.94 25.11 14.73
CA GLY A 607 27.48 25.31 16.10
C GLY A 607 26.20 24.54 16.46
N HIS A 608 25.90 23.45 15.76
CA HIS A 608 24.77 22.58 16.06
C HIS A 608 25.16 21.45 17.04
N PRO A 609 24.20 20.87 17.78
CA PRO A 609 24.45 19.71 18.63
C PRO A 609 24.94 18.53 17.80
N THR A 610 26.06 17.93 18.19
CA THR A 610 26.57 16.71 17.55
C THR A 610 25.71 15.50 17.90
N MET A 611 25.64 14.54 16.99
CA MET A 611 25.08 13.23 17.30
C MET A 611 25.99 12.50 18.30
N PRO A 612 25.43 11.82 19.31
CA PRO A 612 26.22 10.85 20.05
C PRO A 612 26.75 9.83 19.05
N LEU A 613 27.99 9.38 19.25
CA LEU A 613 28.44 8.19 18.54
C LEU A 613 27.45 7.06 18.86
N PRO A 614 27.02 6.28 17.88
CA PRO A 614 26.03 5.24 18.12
C PRO A 614 26.55 4.30 19.21
N ASP A 615 25.74 4.07 20.25
CA ASP A 615 25.98 3.05 21.28
C ASP A 615 25.81 1.68 20.62
N ILE A 616 26.87 1.23 19.95
CA ILE A 616 26.96 -0.11 19.40
C ILE A 616 27.71 -0.92 20.44
N CYS A 617 26.99 -1.76 21.19
CA CYS A 617 27.53 -2.66 22.19
C CYS A 617 28.86 -3.29 21.75
N GLY A 618 29.92 -3.00 22.52
CA GLY A 618 31.14 -3.79 22.52
C GLY A 618 32.33 -3.25 21.73
N TYR A 619 32.69 -1.97 21.85
CA TYR A 619 34.11 -1.60 21.76
C TYR A 619 34.34 -0.32 22.56
N ALA A 620 34.61 -0.49 23.87
CA ALA A 620 35.34 0.48 24.65
C ALA A 620 36.82 0.04 24.63
N PRO A 621 37.62 0.41 23.61
CA PRO A 621 39.06 0.14 23.63
C PRO A 621 39.74 0.83 24.82
N MET A 622 39.06 1.78 25.46
CA MET A 622 39.48 2.37 26.72
C MET A 622 39.26 1.45 27.92
N MET A 623 38.13 0.72 28.00
CA MET A 623 37.87 -0.18 29.14
C MET A 623 38.71 -1.44 29.07
N THR A 624 39.01 -2.00 27.88
CA THR A 624 39.94 -3.13 27.80
C THR A 624 41.37 -2.71 28.14
N ARG A 625 41.80 -1.50 27.76
CA ARG A 625 43.10 -0.95 28.19
C ARG A 625 43.14 -0.62 29.68
N ILE A 626 42.07 -0.06 30.23
CA ILE A 626 41.96 0.24 31.67
C ILE A 626 41.92 -1.08 32.47
N TYR A 627 41.14 -2.06 32.02
CA TYR A 627 41.05 -3.37 32.65
C TYR A 627 42.39 -4.14 32.57
N ASP A 628 43.04 -4.18 31.40
CA ASP A 628 44.38 -4.75 31.28
C ASP A 628 45.42 -4.03 32.12
N THR A 629 45.30 -2.70 32.28
CA THR A 629 46.25 -1.90 33.09
C THR A 629 45.99 -2.09 34.58
N LEU A 630 44.73 -2.21 35.00
CA LEU A 630 44.34 -2.50 36.39
C LEU A 630 44.74 -3.92 36.79
N MET A 631 44.49 -4.92 35.93
CA MET A 631 44.89 -6.31 36.15
C MET A 631 46.42 -6.50 36.14
N ARG A 632 47.16 -5.71 35.34
CA ARG A 632 48.65 -5.70 35.39
C ARG A 632 49.23 -5.02 36.63
N HIS A 633 48.45 -4.19 37.33
CA HIS A 633 48.86 -3.53 38.57
C HIS A 633 48.22 -4.14 39.83
N GLY A 634 47.57 -5.31 39.70
CA GLY A 634 47.13 -6.12 40.84
C GLY A 634 45.90 -5.59 41.59
N LEU A 635 44.99 -4.91 40.88
CA LEU A 635 43.65 -4.56 41.38
C LEU A 635 42.57 -5.43 40.74
#